data_AF-A0AAV2WQ74-F1
#
_entry.id   AF-A0AAV2WQ74-F1
#
_cell.length_a   1.000
_cell.length_b   1.000
_cell.length_c   1.000
_cell.angle_alpha   90.00
_cell.angle_beta   90.00
_cell.angle_gamma   90.00
#
_symmetry.space_group_name_H-M   'P 1'
#
loop_
_entity.id
_entity.type
_entity.pdbx_description
1 polymer ?
#
loop_
_entity_poly.entity_id
_entity_poly.type
_entity_poly.pdbx_seq_one_letter_code
_entity_poly.pdbx_strand_id
1 'polypeptide(L)'
;MPDSAVLIGRVGALAVALGVGVAIAGTAGTAAAETTESGGGGAQTDSRPERESTAAGVADGAPESGGDDRTDQNQDAGDTGLESTENDVSFIPDTRTGSDAVVGARTPSARLPRTLTVRTADRGELSVADTDDEPDPGPSPADVAALTALGAARREVGSAPSVASPAVQETADRSTPQATPVAAPSPLGTPQQLAAEQLAQRIVGSFPVQLARLFLKAGFHSAAQRQFDRVGGPDPENLRRLEAAVDAYAMGAAFQQQLLNSAESSVVMQVAPPHTWYGQSVGASRILYDNPDTIYRFMGVNGASSYVIRGTFADLDNLPADTSFSVLTGLTGNTAAVLTKDQLVIEPDGSFTITADASPAGGRTNHLQLTADTTLIATRNTLSDWARQAPMSLEITRVGGPPNSLFSQLGGFAIPGIGPAVVRNSALTTLVSLIPPLPYVPTLLRGTVTAVIMLLGVQREETYMRVATTDPGTGERIDPNVLKDPARNAEFLATQLQSAGYFQLADDQALVITVRPGGAGYFVVPVTDDWTVTDDYWNVQTSLNNAQAVADDADGTTYTLVLSPTDPGVANWVSTGGLNQGTISIRFQDLDPDPAILPEVDARSVRLEDLPAELPSGTRWVTADERAAQLAARKAAYDLRFAPYPQP
;
A
#
# COMPACT_ATOMS: atom_id res chain seq x y z
N MET A 1 19.28 7.51 54.20
CA MET A 1 19.79 7.00 52.91
C MET A 1 19.31 5.56 52.77
N PRO A 2 19.08 5.04 51.55
CA PRO A 2 18.30 3.83 51.34
C PRO A 2 19.09 2.61 50.84
N ASP A 3 18.60 1.43 51.17
CA ASP A 3 18.61 0.23 50.32
C ASP A 3 17.13 -0.18 50.14
N SER A 4 16.58 -0.43 48.95
CA SER A 4 17.04 -1.24 47.80
C SER A 4 16.84 -2.77 48.02
N ALA A 5 16.19 -3.52 47.12
CA ALA A 5 15.15 -3.15 46.15
C ALA A 5 14.27 -4.38 45.86
N VAL A 6 12.94 -4.27 45.98
CA VAL A 6 11.98 -5.30 45.51
C VAL A 6 10.79 -4.61 44.84
N LEU A 7 10.78 -4.63 43.50
CA LEU A 7 9.57 -4.35 42.72
C LEU A 7 9.57 -5.27 41.49
N ILE A 8 8.71 -6.29 41.51
CA ILE A 8 8.45 -7.16 40.36
C ILE A 8 7.56 -6.38 39.40
N GLY A 9 8.04 -6.11 38.18
CA GLY A 9 7.48 -5.05 37.32
C GLY A 9 7.48 -5.34 35.82
N ARG A 10 6.52 -6.15 35.36
CA ARG A 10 5.85 -6.05 34.04
C ARG A 10 6.73 -5.92 32.78
N VAL A 11 7.26 -7.04 32.29
CA VAL A 11 7.54 -7.20 30.84
C VAL A 11 6.30 -7.84 30.20
N GLY A 12 5.32 -7.02 29.81
CA GLY A 12 4.05 -7.51 29.26
C GLY A 12 3.22 -6.51 28.42
N ALA A 13 3.69 -5.27 28.26
CA ALA A 13 2.91 -4.21 27.60
C ALA A 13 3.01 -4.22 26.06
N LEU A 14 4.04 -4.85 25.48
CA LEU A 14 4.35 -4.71 24.04
C LEU A 14 3.51 -5.63 23.12
N ALA A 15 3.09 -6.79 23.61
CA ALA A 15 2.35 -7.77 22.81
C ALA A 15 0.86 -7.45 22.66
N VAL A 16 0.23 -6.88 23.71
CA VAL A 16 -1.20 -6.54 23.72
C VAL A 16 -1.53 -5.40 22.74
N ALA A 17 -0.62 -4.44 22.61
CA ALA A 17 -0.87 -3.19 21.91
C ALA A 17 -0.69 -3.25 20.37
N LEU A 18 -0.38 -4.43 19.82
CA LEU A 18 -0.27 -4.67 18.37
C LEU A 18 -1.53 -5.29 17.74
N GLY A 19 -2.60 -5.51 18.53
CA GLY A 19 -3.96 -5.61 17.99
C GLY A 19 -4.47 -7.02 17.66
N VAL A 20 -4.78 -7.82 18.68
CA VAL A 20 -5.68 -8.98 18.55
C VAL A 20 -6.97 -8.70 19.32
N GLY A 21 -7.93 -8.06 18.65
CA GLY A 21 -9.30 -7.86 19.14
C GLY A 21 -10.27 -8.71 18.32
N VAL A 22 -10.96 -9.66 18.96
CA VAL A 22 -11.91 -10.54 18.27
C VAL A 22 -13.19 -9.77 17.93
N ALA A 23 -13.49 -9.64 16.64
CA ALA A 23 -14.79 -9.15 16.20
C ALA A 23 -15.85 -10.25 16.37
N ILE A 24 -16.81 -10.02 17.26
CA ILE A 24 -18.05 -10.80 17.36
C ILE A 24 -19.19 -9.91 16.85
N ALA A 25 -20.04 -10.44 15.97
CA ALA A 25 -21.03 -9.67 15.22
C ALA A 25 -22.37 -9.50 15.95
N GLY A 26 -23.11 -8.45 15.56
CA GLY A 26 -24.46 -8.12 16.05
C GLY A 26 -24.49 -6.79 16.82
N THR A 27 -25.46 -5.89 16.64
CA THR A 27 -26.67 -5.92 15.77
C THR A 27 -26.98 -4.50 15.24
N ALA A 28 -27.87 -4.41 14.25
CA ALA A 28 -28.25 -3.14 13.62
C ALA A 28 -28.84 -2.10 14.60
N GLY A 29 -28.54 -0.82 14.35
CA GLY A 29 -29.13 0.33 15.04
C GLY A 29 -29.39 1.46 14.04
N THR A 30 -30.65 1.87 13.90
CA THR A 30 -31.09 2.92 12.97
C THR A 30 -30.78 4.32 13.51
N ALA A 31 -30.10 5.16 12.73
CA ALA A 31 -30.01 6.59 12.99
C ALA A 31 -31.13 7.33 12.21
N ALA A 32 -31.99 8.06 12.93
CA ALA A 32 -32.95 8.98 12.32
C ALA A 32 -32.34 10.38 12.18
N ALA A 33 -32.70 11.10 11.12
CA ALA A 33 -32.28 12.49 10.94
C ALA A 33 -33.30 13.44 11.60
N GLU A 34 -32.85 14.29 12.52
CA GLU A 34 -33.64 15.43 13.01
C GLU A 34 -33.39 16.65 12.12
N THR A 35 -34.41 17.02 11.35
CA THR A 35 -34.51 18.34 10.71
C THR A 35 -34.98 19.38 11.74
N THR A 36 -34.42 20.58 11.72
CA THR A 36 -35.05 21.74 12.42
C THR A 36 -34.99 22.98 11.55
N GLU A 37 -36.16 23.51 11.22
CA GLU A 37 -36.29 24.82 10.56
C GLU A 37 -36.21 25.95 11.58
N SER A 38 -35.72 27.12 11.16
CA SER A 38 -36.17 28.40 11.74
C SER A 38 -35.91 29.52 10.73
N GLY A 39 -36.84 30.47 10.61
CA GLY A 39 -36.66 31.61 9.70
C GLY A 39 -37.49 32.83 10.11
N GLY A 40 -37.16 33.97 9.49
CA GLY A 40 -38.08 35.10 9.34
C GLY A 40 -37.94 36.29 10.30
N GLY A 41 -37.18 37.30 9.88
CA GLY A 41 -37.35 38.71 10.28
C GLY A 41 -36.52 39.22 11.48
N GLY A 42 -36.13 40.50 11.55
CA GLY A 42 -36.20 41.56 10.51
C GLY A 42 -36.39 42.98 11.06
N ALA A 43 -35.37 43.85 10.96
CA ALA A 43 -35.45 45.30 11.20
C ALA A 43 -34.25 46.05 10.55
N GLN A 44 -34.33 47.38 10.41
CA GLN A 44 -33.40 48.22 9.64
C GLN A 44 -32.57 49.17 10.51
N THR A 45 -31.41 49.62 10.00
CA THR A 45 -31.10 51.07 9.86
C THR A 45 -29.97 51.34 8.85
N ASP A 46 -30.13 52.46 8.13
CA ASP A 46 -29.18 53.44 7.57
C ASP A 46 -27.66 53.37 7.90
N SER A 47 -26.72 53.95 7.11
CA SER A 47 -26.84 54.91 5.99
C SER A 47 -25.62 54.91 5.02
N ARG A 48 -25.66 55.78 3.98
CA ARG A 48 -24.65 55.99 2.90
C ARG A 48 -23.78 57.25 3.15
N PRO A 49 -22.55 57.39 2.56
CA PRO A 49 -22.34 58.10 1.27
C PRO A 49 -21.49 57.27 0.26
N GLU A 50 -21.51 57.44 -1.07
CA GLU A 50 -20.95 58.53 -1.93
C GLU A 50 -19.43 58.74 -1.75
N ARG A 51 -18.60 58.98 -2.79
CA ARG A 51 -18.70 58.98 -4.28
C ARG A 51 -17.26 59.07 -4.84
N GLU A 52 -16.98 58.56 -6.04
CA GLU A 52 -16.28 59.34 -7.09
C GLU A 52 -16.28 58.64 -8.47
N SER A 53 -16.06 59.43 -9.52
CA SER A 53 -15.96 58.98 -10.92
C SER A 53 -15.20 60.00 -11.77
N THR A 54 -14.29 59.55 -12.62
CA THR A 54 -13.68 60.33 -13.72
C THR A 54 -13.75 59.54 -15.03
N ALA A 55 -13.64 60.22 -16.19
CA ALA A 55 -14.21 59.74 -17.45
C ALA A 55 -13.45 60.19 -18.72
N ALA A 56 -13.97 59.71 -19.88
CA ALA A 56 -13.59 60.00 -21.27
C ALA A 56 -12.33 59.27 -21.83
N GLY A 57 -12.29 58.85 -23.11
CA GLY A 57 -13.40 58.75 -24.08
C GLY A 57 -13.01 58.74 -25.58
N VAL A 58 -14.01 58.48 -26.43
CA VAL A 58 -14.12 58.82 -27.88
C VAL A 58 -13.39 57.95 -28.93
N ALA A 59 -14.21 57.16 -29.67
CA ALA A 59 -14.21 56.86 -31.13
C ALA A 59 -12.93 56.30 -31.84
N ASP A 60 -12.97 55.76 -33.07
CA ASP A 60 -14.03 55.59 -34.08
C ASP A 60 -13.72 54.39 -35.03
N GLY A 61 -14.66 53.97 -35.89
CA GLY A 61 -14.33 53.20 -37.12
C GLY A 61 -15.05 51.85 -37.37
N ALA A 62 -15.85 51.81 -38.44
CA ALA A 62 -16.40 50.67 -39.18
C ALA A 62 -16.38 51.04 -40.70
N PRO A 63 -16.95 50.31 -41.71
CA PRO A 63 -17.85 49.14 -41.68
C PRO A 63 -17.66 48.09 -42.83
N GLU A 64 -18.69 47.25 -43.05
CA GLU A 64 -19.09 46.54 -44.31
C GLU A 64 -18.17 45.43 -44.89
N SER A 65 -18.68 44.40 -45.59
CA SER A 65 -20.04 43.81 -45.80
C SER A 65 -19.84 42.33 -46.21
N GLY A 66 -20.70 41.34 -45.89
CA GLY A 66 -22.05 41.06 -46.42
C GLY A 66 -22.01 39.72 -47.22
N GLY A 67 -23.03 38.85 -47.29
CA GLY A 67 -24.35 38.81 -46.65
C GLY A 67 -25.18 37.58 -47.12
N ASP A 68 -26.34 37.34 -46.50
CA ASP A 68 -27.47 36.47 -46.91
C ASP A 68 -27.21 34.91 -47.04
N ASP A 69 -28.19 34.01 -46.83
CA ASP A 69 -29.63 34.14 -46.55
C ASP A 69 -30.27 32.90 -45.87
N ARG A 70 -31.41 33.09 -45.18
CA ARG A 70 -32.65 32.24 -45.02
C ARG A 70 -32.57 30.69 -44.81
N THR A 71 -33.45 30.01 -44.05
CA THR A 71 -34.66 30.36 -43.25
C THR A 71 -35.12 29.18 -42.36
N ASP A 72 -35.88 29.48 -41.29
CA ASP A 72 -37.07 28.77 -40.74
C ASP A 72 -37.17 27.23 -40.64
N GLN A 73 -37.94 26.60 -39.74
CA GLN A 73 -38.57 26.85 -38.41
C GLN A 73 -39.59 25.69 -38.22
N ASN A 74 -40.15 25.54 -37.00
CA ASN A 74 -41.18 24.56 -36.59
C ASN A 74 -40.74 23.07 -36.56
N GLN A 75 -41.16 22.17 -35.65
CA GLN A 75 -42.14 22.07 -34.52
C GLN A 75 -43.20 20.98 -34.72
N ASP A 76 -43.48 20.27 -33.61
CA ASP A 76 -44.68 19.53 -33.20
C ASP A 76 -45.11 18.15 -33.78
N ALA A 77 -45.07 17.17 -32.85
CA ALA A 77 -46.21 16.38 -32.31
C ALA A 77 -46.90 15.23 -33.09
N GLY A 78 -47.50 14.30 -32.30
CA GLY A 78 -48.28 13.12 -32.72
C GLY A 78 -47.44 11.83 -32.69
N ASP A 79 -47.58 10.85 -31.78
CA ASP A 79 -48.72 10.19 -31.10
C ASP A 79 -49.53 9.19 -31.96
N THR A 80 -49.39 7.91 -31.60
CA THR A 80 -50.28 6.75 -31.81
C THR A 80 -49.57 5.53 -31.19
N GLY A 81 -50.23 4.48 -30.69
CA GLY A 81 -51.68 4.24 -30.60
C GLY A 81 -51.94 2.78 -30.25
N LEU A 82 -52.07 2.48 -28.95
CA LEU A 82 -52.38 1.20 -28.28
C LEU A 82 -53.02 0.08 -29.12
N GLU A 83 -52.55 -1.16 -28.93
CA GLU A 83 -53.46 -2.29 -28.69
C GLU A 83 -52.82 -3.36 -27.79
N SER A 84 -53.63 -4.16 -27.09
CA SER A 84 -53.20 -5.16 -26.10
C SER A 84 -54.20 -6.30 -25.98
N THR A 85 -53.75 -7.49 -25.58
CA THR A 85 -54.61 -8.55 -25.00
C THR A 85 -53.77 -9.62 -24.29
N GLU A 86 -54.35 -10.28 -23.29
CA GLU A 86 -53.70 -11.21 -22.36
C GLU A 86 -54.14 -12.68 -22.56
N ASN A 87 -53.51 -13.57 -21.77
CA ASN A 87 -53.96 -14.91 -21.32
C ASN A 87 -53.66 -16.15 -22.18
N ASP A 88 -53.58 -17.39 -21.63
CA ASP A 88 -53.12 -17.93 -20.32
C ASP A 88 -53.19 -19.51 -20.37
N VAL A 89 -52.73 -20.21 -19.33
CA VAL A 89 -53.13 -21.57 -18.83
C VAL A 89 -52.43 -22.87 -19.35
N SER A 90 -51.66 -23.49 -18.42
CA SER A 90 -51.42 -24.95 -18.17
C SER A 90 -50.42 -25.81 -19.01
N PHE A 91 -49.57 -26.70 -18.47
CA PHE A 91 -49.67 -27.85 -17.50
C PHE A 91 -50.45 -29.10 -18.03
N ILE A 92 -50.14 -30.40 -17.77
CA ILE A 92 -49.18 -31.14 -16.88
C ILE A 92 -48.40 -32.30 -17.65
N PRO A 93 -48.09 -33.59 -17.22
CA PRO A 93 -46.93 -34.36 -17.79
C PRO A 93 -47.16 -35.87 -18.18
N ASP A 94 -46.09 -36.60 -18.56
CA ASP A 94 -45.82 -38.02 -18.17
C ASP A 94 -44.31 -38.37 -18.33
N THR A 95 -43.54 -39.00 -17.42
CA THR A 95 -43.41 -40.42 -16.93
C THR A 95 -42.97 -41.46 -18.00
N ARG A 96 -42.22 -42.58 -17.75
CA ARG A 96 -41.84 -43.30 -16.50
C ARG A 96 -40.65 -44.30 -16.68
N THR A 97 -40.13 -44.85 -15.55
CA THR A 97 -39.38 -46.14 -15.31
C THR A 97 -37.83 -46.12 -15.26
N GLY A 98 -37.15 -46.82 -14.32
CA GLY A 98 -37.61 -47.51 -13.09
C GLY A 98 -36.57 -48.38 -12.32
N SER A 99 -36.90 -48.77 -11.06
CA SER A 99 -36.28 -49.81 -10.16
C SER A 99 -34.83 -49.64 -9.62
N ASP A 100 -34.46 -50.05 -8.39
CA ASP A 100 -35.22 -50.45 -7.18
C ASP A 100 -34.38 -50.48 -5.86
N ALA A 101 -35.02 -50.09 -4.72
CA ALA A 101 -34.84 -50.52 -3.30
C ALA A 101 -33.41 -50.58 -2.62
N VAL A 102 -33.18 -50.69 -1.28
CA VAL A 102 -33.99 -51.09 -0.09
C VAL A 102 -33.63 -50.27 1.20
N VAL A 103 -34.66 -49.72 1.86
CA VAL A 103 -34.94 -49.50 3.32
C VAL A 103 -33.82 -49.45 4.39
N GLY A 104 -33.91 -48.44 5.30
CA GLY A 104 -33.34 -48.50 6.66
C GLY A 104 -33.68 -47.31 7.59
N ALA A 105 -34.82 -47.31 8.29
CA ALA A 105 -35.31 -46.17 9.09
C ALA A 105 -35.61 -46.49 10.57
N ARG A 106 -35.46 -45.51 11.50
CA ARG A 106 -36.15 -45.47 12.82
C ARG A 106 -36.00 -44.16 13.63
N THR A 107 -37.14 -43.60 14.04
CA THR A 107 -37.45 -42.60 15.10
C THR A 107 -38.99 -42.56 15.25
N PRO A 108 -39.68 -41.83 16.18
CA PRO A 108 -39.25 -40.88 17.23
C PRO A 108 -39.89 -41.15 18.63
N SER A 109 -40.07 -40.09 19.46
CA SER A 109 -40.95 -39.96 20.67
C SER A 109 -40.41 -40.43 22.03
N ALA A 110 -40.74 -39.81 23.19
CA ALA A 110 -41.32 -38.48 23.48
C ALA A 110 -41.17 -38.04 24.98
N ARG A 111 -41.39 -36.74 25.24
CA ARG A 111 -41.64 -35.96 26.49
C ARG A 111 -41.81 -36.68 27.87
N LEU A 112 -41.07 -36.16 28.88
CA LEU A 112 -41.48 -35.40 30.11
C LEU A 112 -42.80 -35.72 30.88
N PRO A 113 -43.02 -35.24 32.14
CA PRO A 113 -42.13 -34.76 33.23
C PRO A 113 -42.50 -35.40 34.61
N ARG A 114 -42.00 -34.86 35.76
CA ARG A 114 -42.65 -34.72 37.12
C ARG A 114 -41.61 -34.37 38.23
N THR A 115 -41.89 -33.69 39.37
CA THR A 115 -43.02 -32.81 39.80
C THR A 115 -42.75 -32.06 41.13
N LEU A 116 -43.11 -30.75 41.23
CA LEU A 116 -43.46 -29.90 42.42
C LEU A 116 -42.49 -29.82 43.65
N THR A 117 -42.60 -28.94 44.66
CA THR A 117 -42.78 -27.45 44.87
C THR A 117 -42.12 -27.14 46.26
N VAL A 118 -42.27 -26.08 47.09
CA VAL A 118 -43.13 -24.89 47.36
C VAL A 118 -42.28 -23.94 48.28
N ARG A 119 -42.51 -22.64 48.61
CA ARG A 119 -43.70 -21.77 48.77
C ARG A 119 -43.40 -20.28 48.43
N THR A 120 -43.63 -19.31 49.34
CA THR A 120 -43.67 -17.84 49.11
C THR A 120 -43.42 -17.01 50.39
N ALA A 121 -43.16 -15.68 50.22
CA ALA A 121 -43.29 -14.56 51.20
C ALA A 121 -42.15 -14.37 52.24
N ASP A 122 -41.74 -13.15 52.66
CA ASP A 122 -41.98 -11.75 52.19
C ASP A 122 -40.92 -10.77 52.79
N ARG A 123 -40.75 -9.58 52.18
CA ARG A 123 -40.14 -8.30 52.68
C ARG A 123 -38.76 -8.24 53.37
N GLY A 124 -37.93 -7.28 52.92
CA GLY A 124 -36.86 -6.64 53.68
C GLY A 124 -36.02 -5.65 52.84
N GLU A 125 -35.96 -4.38 53.23
CA GLU A 125 -35.02 -3.38 52.68
C GLU A 125 -33.76 -3.31 53.55
N LEU A 126 -32.57 -3.08 52.95
CA LEU A 126 -31.53 -2.10 53.35
C LEU A 126 -30.09 -2.45 52.87
N SER A 127 -29.57 -1.61 51.96
CA SER A 127 -28.24 -0.95 51.94
C SER A 127 -26.88 -1.68 52.17
N VAL A 128 -25.85 -1.12 51.50
CA VAL A 128 -24.38 -1.29 51.71
C VAL A 128 -23.75 -2.53 51.02
N ALA A 129 -22.42 -2.51 50.85
CA ALA A 129 -21.66 -3.16 49.79
C ALA A 129 -20.37 -3.89 50.27
N ASP A 130 -19.58 -4.31 49.27
CA ASP A 130 -18.20 -4.85 49.26
C ASP A 130 -17.94 -6.38 49.35
N THR A 131 -17.11 -6.79 48.38
CA THR A 131 -16.11 -7.87 48.23
C THR A 131 -16.14 -9.18 49.05
N ASP A 132 -15.86 -10.30 48.36
CA ASP A 132 -14.73 -11.21 48.69
C ASP A 132 -14.32 -12.12 47.49
N ASP A 133 -13.19 -12.84 47.61
CA ASP A 133 -12.40 -13.54 46.57
C ASP A 133 -12.81 -15.00 46.21
N GLU A 134 -12.37 -15.50 45.03
CA GLU A 134 -12.11 -16.94 44.73
C GLU A 134 -11.02 -17.11 43.62
N PRO A 135 -10.39 -18.30 43.45
CA PRO A 135 -8.93 -18.36 43.26
C PRO A 135 -8.35 -18.51 41.82
N ASP A 136 -7.03 -18.27 41.74
CA ASP A 136 -6.17 -18.19 40.55
C ASP A 136 -5.76 -19.55 39.93
N PRO A 137 -5.88 -19.76 38.59
CA PRO A 137 -5.36 -20.93 37.88
C PRO A 137 -3.89 -20.78 37.43
N GLY A 138 -3.12 -21.87 37.54
CA GLY A 138 -1.68 -21.87 37.19
C GLY A 138 -1.35 -21.52 35.72
N PRO A 139 -0.11 -21.07 35.46
CA PRO A 139 0.29 -20.41 34.20
C PRO A 139 0.23 -21.30 32.95
N SER A 140 0.06 -20.65 31.80
CA SER A 140 -0.14 -21.30 30.50
C SER A 140 1.18 -21.78 29.85
N PRO A 141 1.11 -22.63 28.79
CA PRO A 141 2.30 -23.02 28.04
C PRO A 141 3.08 -21.85 27.42
N ALA A 142 2.43 -20.71 27.14
CA ALA A 142 3.09 -19.52 26.62
C ALA A 142 3.98 -18.84 27.67
N ASP A 143 3.53 -18.81 28.93
CA ASP A 143 4.29 -18.25 30.06
C ASP A 143 5.55 -19.08 30.34
N VAL A 144 5.44 -20.41 30.25
CA VAL A 144 6.57 -21.34 30.37
C VAL A 144 7.58 -21.15 29.24
N ALA A 145 7.13 -20.89 28.01
CA ALA A 145 8.01 -20.57 26.88
C ALA A 145 8.76 -19.25 27.08
N ALA A 146 8.07 -18.20 27.54
CA ALA A 146 8.69 -16.90 27.84
C ALA A 146 9.72 -16.99 28.97
N LEU A 147 9.40 -17.70 30.06
CA LEU A 147 10.34 -18.00 31.16
C LEU A 147 11.56 -18.79 30.68
N THR A 148 11.38 -19.74 29.76
CA THR A 148 12.48 -20.54 29.19
C THR A 148 13.42 -19.67 28.32
N ALA A 149 12.87 -18.78 27.50
CA ALA A 149 13.68 -17.86 26.68
C ALA A 149 14.49 -16.86 27.54
N LEU A 150 13.88 -16.29 28.59
CA LEU A 150 14.58 -15.45 29.57
C LEU A 150 15.65 -16.22 30.36
N GLY A 151 15.45 -17.52 30.61
CA GLY A 151 16.46 -18.41 31.20
C GLY A 151 17.62 -18.75 30.27
N ALA A 152 17.39 -18.83 28.95
CA ALA A 152 18.42 -19.08 27.95
C ALA A 152 19.35 -17.87 27.72
N ALA A 153 18.77 -16.67 27.63
CA ALA A 153 19.49 -15.42 27.32
C ALA A 153 20.59 -15.02 28.32
N ARG A 154 20.66 -15.66 29.50
CA ARG A 154 21.74 -15.46 30.49
C ARG A 154 23.05 -16.20 30.19
N ARG A 155 23.17 -16.95 29.08
CA ARG A 155 24.33 -17.83 28.82
C ARG A 155 25.26 -17.43 27.67
N GLU A 156 24.97 -16.34 26.94
CA GLU A 156 25.78 -15.87 25.80
C GLU A 156 26.52 -14.55 26.09
N VAL A 157 27.02 -14.38 27.31
CA VAL A 157 27.97 -13.30 27.65
C VAL A 157 29.39 -13.85 27.60
N GLY A 158 29.99 -13.84 26.41
CA GLY A 158 31.35 -14.38 26.21
C GLY A 158 32.00 -13.93 24.90
N SER A 159 33.04 -13.10 25.01
CA SER A 159 34.11 -12.89 24.02
C SER A 159 33.73 -12.39 22.62
N ALA A 160 33.72 -11.06 22.42
CA ALA A 160 33.93 -10.46 21.10
C ALA A 160 35.44 -10.24 20.86
N PRO A 161 36.02 -10.70 19.73
CA PRO A 161 37.41 -10.42 19.40
C PRO A 161 37.56 -9.02 18.78
N SER A 162 38.64 -8.30 19.14
CA SER A 162 39.05 -7.07 18.45
C SER A 162 39.82 -7.43 17.17
N VAL A 163 39.49 -6.75 16.06
CA VAL A 163 40.24 -6.82 14.81
C VAL A 163 40.93 -5.47 14.59
N ALA A 164 42.25 -5.49 14.40
CA ALA A 164 43.04 -4.30 14.12
C ALA A 164 43.27 -4.14 12.61
N SER A 165 43.17 -2.91 12.11
CA SER A 165 43.41 -2.58 10.70
C SER A 165 44.89 -2.72 10.33
N PRO A 166 45.25 -3.40 9.21
CA PRO A 166 46.59 -3.33 8.66
C PRO A 166 46.79 -2.00 7.92
N ALA A 167 47.96 -1.37 8.08
CA ALA A 167 48.38 -0.27 7.22
C ALA A 167 48.98 -0.84 5.91
N VAL A 168 48.56 -0.31 4.77
CA VAL A 168 49.11 -0.66 3.45
C VAL A 168 50.05 0.47 3.00
N GLN A 169 51.24 0.12 2.50
CA GLN A 169 52.19 1.09 1.97
C GLN A 169 51.88 1.38 0.49
N GLU A 170 51.85 2.65 0.11
CA GLU A 170 51.78 3.04 -1.30
C GLU A 170 53.10 2.71 -2.02
N THR A 171 53.01 1.91 -3.09
CA THR A 171 54.03 1.87 -4.14
C THR A 171 53.45 2.54 -5.38
N ALA A 172 53.79 3.81 -5.61
CA ALA A 172 53.29 4.56 -6.75
C ALA A 172 53.93 4.06 -8.05
N ASP A 173 53.12 3.51 -8.96
CA ASP A 173 53.47 3.32 -10.36
C ASP A 173 52.64 4.28 -11.23
N ARG A 174 53.28 4.91 -12.23
CA ARG A 174 52.71 6.01 -13.01
C ARG A 174 52.32 5.54 -14.41
N SER A 175 51.17 4.89 -14.48
CA SER A 175 50.39 4.78 -15.72
C SER A 175 49.02 5.42 -15.49
N THR A 176 48.71 6.48 -16.23
CA THR A 176 47.35 7.08 -16.28
C THR A 176 46.62 6.57 -17.51
N PRO A 177 45.68 5.62 -17.39
CA PRO A 177 44.62 5.47 -18.37
C PRO A 177 43.82 6.78 -18.43
N GLN A 178 43.38 7.17 -19.62
CA GLN A 178 42.45 8.29 -19.77
C GLN A 178 41.10 7.84 -19.21
N ALA A 179 40.80 8.26 -17.98
CA ALA A 179 39.63 7.77 -17.24
C ALA A 179 38.34 8.14 -17.97
N THR A 180 37.62 7.12 -18.45
CA THR A 180 36.18 7.22 -18.72
C THR A 180 35.50 7.73 -17.45
N PRO A 181 34.56 8.69 -17.53
CA PRO A 181 33.82 9.12 -16.35
C PRO A 181 33.14 7.91 -15.69
N VAL A 182 33.55 7.58 -14.46
CA VAL A 182 32.88 6.58 -13.65
C VAL A 182 31.51 7.15 -13.33
N ALA A 183 30.44 6.46 -13.74
CA ALA A 183 29.08 6.91 -13.48
C ALA A 183 28.88 7.08 -11.97
N ALA A 184 28.18 8.15 -11.58
CA ALA A 184 27.90 8.42 -10.17
C ALA A 184 27.13 7.23 -9.56
N PRO A 185 27.51 6.75 -8.36
CA PRO A 185 26.79 5.65 -7.73
C PRO A 185 25.32 5.98 -7.48
N SER A 186 24.43 5.00 -7.67
CA SER A 186 23.00 5.15 -7.44
C SER A 186 22.70 5.81 -6.08
N PRO A 187 21.90 6.89 -6.03
CA PRO A 187 21.61 7.61 -4.79
C PRO A 187 20.69 6.85 -3.82
N LEU A 188 20.30 5.62 -4.18
CA LEU A 188 19.65 4.65 -3.30
C LEU A 188 20.66 3.86 -2.47
N GLY A 189 21.87 3.65 -3.00
CA GLY A 189 22.91 2.77 -2.46
C GLY A 189 23.71 3.37 -1.29
N THR A 190 23.01 3.95 -0.32
CA THR A 190 23.65 4.67 0.80
C THR A 190 24.24 3.70 1.84
N PRO A 191 25.24 4.13 2.64
CA PRO A 191 25.73 3.33 3.77
C PRO A 191 24.65 2.99 4.81
N GLN A 192 23.60 3.83 4.95
CA GLN A 192 22.46 3.54 5.82
C GLN A 192 21.62 2.38 5.25
N GLN A 193 21.31 2.42 3.95
CA GLN A 193 20.55 1.39 3.25
C GLN A 193 21.29 0.03 3.30
N LEU A 194 22.58 0.02 2.97
CA LEU A 194 23.41 -1.19 3.03
C LEU A 194 23.43 -1.82 4.44
N ALA A 195 23.54 -1.00 5.49
CA ALA A 195 23.49 -1.46 6.87
C ALA A 195 22.11 -2.00 7.28
N ALA A 196 21.03 -1.37 6.80
CA ALA A 196 19.66 -1.79 7.05
C ALA A 196 19.31 -3.13 6.39
N GLU A 197 19.81 -3.36 5.17
CA GLU A 197 19.71 -4.63 4.44
C GLU A 197 20.43 -5.77 5.16
N GLN A 198 21.69 -5.57 5.56
CA GLN A 198 22.45 -6.56 6.32
C GLN A 198 21.78 -6.89 7.66
N LEU A 199 21.16 -5.89 8.31
CA LEU A 199 20.42 -6.10 9.55
C LEU A 199 19.10 -6.84 9.29
N ALA A 200 18.38 -6.53 8.22
CA ALA A 200 17.16 -7.23 7.82
C ALA A 200 17.44 -8.72 7.54
N GLN A 201 18.49 -9.04 6.78
CA GLN A 201 18.91 -10.43 6.52
C GLN A 201 19.21 -11.21 7.82
N ARG A 202 19.93 -10.59 8.77
CA ARG A 202 20.20 -11.20 10.10
C ARG A 202 18.93 -11.39 10.94
N ILE A 203 17.95 -10.50 10.81
CA ILE A 203 16.64 -10.62 11.49
C ILE A 203 15.82 -11.76 10.87
N VAL A 204 15.76 -11.87 9.54
CA VAL A 204 15.02 -12.94 8.84
C VAL A 204 15.58 -14.33 9.16
N GLY A 205 16.90 -14.46 9.35
CA GLY A 205 17.54 -15.70 9.81
C GLY A 205 17.27 -16.08 11.28
N SER A 206 16.53 -15.27 12.06
CA SER A 206 16.29 -15.53 13.48
C SER A 206 15.15 -16.53 13.75
N PHE A 207 15.27 -17.33 14.80
CA PHE A 207 14.27 -18.36 15.16
C PHE A 207 12.82 -17.85 15.26
N PRO A 208 12.51 -16.68 15.87
CA PRO A 208 11.13 -16.19 15.92
C PRO A 208 10.55 -15.87 14.53
N VAL A 209 11.36 -15.34 13.62
CA VAL A 209 10.94 -15.06 12.23
C VAL A 209 10.75 -16.36 11.46
N GLN A 210 11.67 -17.31 11.60
CA GLN A 210 11.55 -18.64 10.98
C GLN A 210 10.30 -19.40 11.46
N LEU A 211 9.90 -19.23 12.73
CA LEU A 211 8.62 -19.74 13.24
C LEU A 211 7.42 -18.97 12.67
N ALA A 212 7.48 -17.64 12.59
CA ALA A 212 6.41 -16.80 12.05
C ALA A 212 6.12 -17.07 10.56
N ARG A 213 7.14 -17.40 9.75
CA ARG A 213 6.97 -17.82 8.35
C ARG A 213 5.95 -18.95 8.19
N LEU A 214 5.95 -19.94 9.07
CA LEU A 214 5.04 -21.09 9.00
C LEU A 214 3.58 -20.67 9.16
N PHE A 215 3.31 -19.77 10.12
CA PHE A 215 1.98 -19.21 10.34
C PHE A 215 1.57 -18.25 9.22
N LEU A 216 2.49 -17.42 8.73
CA LEU A 216 2.23 -16.50 7.63
C LEU A 216 1.88 -17.24 6.35
N LYS A 217 2.66 -18.28 5.99
CA LYS A 217 2.41 -19.17 4.85
C LYS A 217 1.05 -19.86 4.92
N ALA A 218 0.69 -20.40 6.09
CA ALA A 218 -0.62 -21.03 6.31
C ALA A 218 -1.76 -20.01 6.22
N GLY A 219 -1.56 -18.80 6.76
CA GLY A 219 -2.51 -17.69 6.70
C GLY A 219 -2.75 -17.19 5.29
N PHE A 220 -1.69 -16.93 4.53
CA PHE A 220 -1.73 -16.49 3.12
C PHE A 220 -2.46 -17.52 2.25
N HIS A 221 -2.06 -18.80 2.31
CA HIS A 221 -2.75 -19.86 1.58
C HIS A 221 -4.24 -19.95 1.95
N SER A 222 -4.56 -19.85 3.25
CA SER A 222 -5.95 -19.86 3.73
C SER A 222 -6.75 -18.65 3.24
N ALA A 223 -6.14 -17.47 3.14
CA ALA A 223 -6.75 -16.27 2.58
C ALA A 223 -6.99 -16.41 1.06
N ALA A 224 -5.98 -16.80 0.28
CA ALA A 224 -6.12 -17.01 -1.17
C ALA A 224 -7.23 -18.03 -1.50
N GLN A 225 -7.31 -19.13 -0.76
CA GLN A 225 -8.40 -20.13 -0.88
C GLN A 225 -9.81 -19.56 -0.60
N ARG A 226 -9.93 -18.43 0.12
CA ARG A 226 -11.20 -17.70 0.32
C ARG A 226 -11.44 -16.58 -0.68
N GLN A 227 -10.39 -15.90 -1.15
CA GLN A 227 -10.51 -14.73 -2.01
C GLN A 227 -10.64 -15.11 -3.49
N PHE A 228 -9.93 -16.15 -3.94
CA PHE A 228 -9.99 -16.70 -5.30
C PHE A 228 -10.96 -17.90 -5.41
N ASP A 229 -12.01 -17.94 -4.58
CA ASP A 229 -12.94 -19.07 -4.49
C ASP A 229 -13.70 -19.34 -5.80
N ARG A 230 -13.96 -18.28 -6.58
CA ARG A 230 -14.57 -18.33 -7.93
C ARG A 230 -13.76 -19.12 -8.97
N VAL A 231 -12.44 -19.23 -8.81
CA VAL A 231 -11.55 -20.03 -9.70
C VAL A 231 -11.08 -21.34 -9.07
N GLY A 232 -11.51 -21.62 -7.83
CA GLY A 232 -11.11 -22.83 -7.08
C GLY A 232 -9.91 -22.65 -6.15
N GLY A 233 -9.51 -21.40 -5.86
CA GLY A 233 -8.34 -21.07 -5.05
C GLY A 233 -7.05 -20.89 -5.88
N PRO A 234 -5.89 -20.71 -5.22
CA PRO A 234 -4.59 -20.52 -5.89
C PRO A 234 -4.15 -21.74 -6.69
N ASP A 235 -3.70 -21.50 -7.92
CA ASP A 235 -3.28 -22.54 -8.87
C ASP A 235 -1.89 -23.16 -8.54
N PRO A 236 -1.45 -24.23 -9.24
CA PRO A 236 -0.16 -24.88 -8.99
C PRO A 236 1.09 -24.02 -9.27
N GLU A 237 0.98 -22.88 -9.94
CA GLU A 237 2.08 -21.92 -10.17
C GLU A 237 2.15 -20.90 -9.03
N ASN A 238 1.01 -20.30 -8.67
CA ASN A 238 0.87 -19.43 -7.50
C ASN A 238 1.26 -20.17 -6.21
N LEU A 239 0.83 -21.42 -6.02
CA LEU A 239 1.23 -22.25 -4.88
C LEU A 239 2.75 -22.50 -4.78
N ARG A 240 3.49 -22.41 -5.89
CA ARG A 240 4.97 -22.48 -5.89
C ARG A 240 5.62 -21.14 -5.53
N ARG A 241 4.98 -20.01 -5.87
CA ARG A 241 5.46 -18.64 -5.55
C ARG A 241 5.27 -18.25 -4.08
N LEU A 242 4.33 -18.90 -3.38
CA LEU A 242 3.98 -18.62 -1.98
C LEU A 242 5.17 -18.52 -1.00
N GLU A 243 6.22 -19.34 -1.15
CA GLU A 243 7.39 -19.23 -0.26
C GLU A 243 8.17 -17.94 -0.50
N ALA A 244 8.31 -17.51 -1.76
CA ALA A 244 8.99 -16.27 -2.12
C ALA A 244 8.23 -15.02 -1.64
N ALA A 245 6.89 -15.06 -1.70
CA ALA A 245 6.05 -14.00 -1.12
C ALA A 245 6.20 -13.92 0.41
N VAL A 246 6.24 -15.07 1.10
CA VAL A 246 6.48 -15.13 2.56
C VAL A 246 7.89 -14.67 2.94
N ASP A 247 8.91 -14.98 2.13
CA ASP A 247 10.27 -14.44 2.27
C ASP A 247 10.32 -12.92 2.08
N ALA A 248 9.65 -12.40 1.04
CA ALA A 248 9.57 -10.97 0.77
C ALA A 248 8.86 -10.21 1.90
N TYR A 249 7.76 -10.78 2.43
CA TYR A 249 7.07 -10.22 3.58
C TYR A 249 7.94 -10.22 4.84
N ALA A 250 8.71 -11.29 5.09
CA ALA A 250 9.64 -11.35 6.21
C ALA A 250 10.73 -10.27 6.11
N MET A 251 11.25 -10.00 4.91
CA MET A 251 12.21 -8.93 4.65
C MET A 251 11.59 -7.54 4.88
N GLY A 252 10.39 -7.29 4.34
CA GLY A 252 9.63 -6.07 4.57
C GLY A 252 9.35 -5.79 6.05
N ALA A 253 8.93 -6.82 6.80
CA ALA A 253 8.72 -6.73 8.25
C ALA A 253 10.03 -6.53 9.05
N ALA A 254 11.17 -7.00 8.53
CA ALA A 254 12.49 -6.77 9.12
C ALA A 254 13.00 -5.34 8.89
N PHE A 255 12.62 -4.68 7.79
CA PHE A 255 12.81 -3.24 7.61
C PHE A 255 11.86 -2.41 8.50
N GLN A 256 10.57 -2.77 8.55
CA GLN A 256 9.58 -2.10 9.42
C GLN A 256 10.01 -2.11 10.90
N GLN A 257 10.58 -3.22 11.40
CA GLN A 257 11.17 -3.30 12.74
C GLN A 257 12.23 -2.23 13.00
N GLN A 258 13.08 -1.94 12.01
CA GLN A 258 14.17 -0.97 12.16
C GLN A 258 13.64 0.46 12.21
N LEU A 259 12.64 0.77 11.37
CA LEU A 259 11.98 2.08 11.30
C LEU A 259 11.19 2.44 12.57
N LEU A 260 10.95 1.49 13.49
CA LEU A 260 10.34 1.77 14.80
C LEU A 260 11.13 2.78 15.65
N ASN A 261 12.47 2.83 15.53
CA ASN A 261 13.27 3.78 16.31
C ASN A 261 13.32 5.18 15.69
N SER A 262 12.21 5.91 15.78
CA SER A 262 12.08 7.26 15.22
C SER A 262 13.01 8.33 15.80
N ALA A 263 13.72 8.08 16.91
CA ALA A 263 14.80 8.94 17.39
C ALA A 263 16.12 8.79 16.60
N GLU A 264 16.32 7.65 15.92
CA GLU A 264 17.45 7.38 15.00
C GLU A 264 16.89 7.13 13.58
N SER A 265 16.13 8.11 13.10
CA SER A 265 15.51 8.06 11.78
C SER A 265 16.55 7.91 10.65
N SER A 266 16.20 7.12 9.65
CA SER A 266 17.00 6.82 8.46
C SER A 266 16.08 6.66 7.26
N VAL A 267 16.61 6.82 6.05
CA VAL A 267 15.85 6.59 4.81
C VAL A 267 16.08 5.14 4.36
N VAL A 268 15.03 4.31 4.43
CA VAL A 268 15.12 2.89 4.05
C VAL A 268 14.25 2.62 2.83
N MET A 269 14.85 2.12 1.75
CA MET A 269 14.13 1.50 0.63
C MET A 269 13.56 0.16 1.11
N GLN A 270 12.27 0.17 1.45
CA GLN A 270 11.61 -0.95 2.16
C GLN A 270 10.97 -1.96 1.22
N VAL A 271 10.39 -1.51 0.11
CA VAL A 271 9.64 -2.35 -0.84
C VAL A 271 10.42 -2.35 -2.15
N ALA A 272 11.17 -3.42 -2.39
CA ALA A 272 12.08 -3.54 -3.52
C ALA A 272 12.10 -4.98 -4.08
N PRO A 273 12.32 -5.15 -5.39
CA PRO A 273 12.66 -6.46 -5.98
C PRO A 273 14.04 -6.94 -5.48
N PRO A 274 14.42 -8.21 -5.76
CA PRO A 274 15.77 -8.68 -5.51
C PRO A 274 16.80 -7.85 -6.28
N HIS A 275 17.91 -7.49 -5.64
CA HIS A 275 18.95 -6.66 -6.25
C HIS A 275 20.34 -7.03 -5.72
N THR A 276 21.40 -6.51 -6.34
CA THR A 276 22.78 -6.71 -5.88
C THR A 276 23.62 -5.47 -6.15
N TRP A 277 24.27 -4.96 -5.10
CA TRP A 277 25.16 -3.80 -5.18
C TRP A 277 26.26 -3.86 -4.11
N TYR A 278 27.42 -3.27 -4.38
CA TYR A 278 28.59 -3.26 -3.47
C TYR A 278 29.01 -4.66 -2.97
N GLY A 279 28.83 -5.68 -3.82
CA GLY A 279 29.07 -7.09 -3.48
C GLY A 279 28.01 -7.75 -2.58
N GLN A 280 26.96 -7.01 -2.22
CA GLN A 280 25.85 -7.46 -1.37
C GLN A 280 24.61 -7.75 -2.20
N SER A 281 24.16 -9.01 -2.19
CA SER A 281 22.87 -9.43 -2.74
C SER A 281 21.77 -9.33 -1.68
N VAL A 282 20.58 -8.91 -2.09
CA VAL A 282 19.40 -8.75 -1.23
C VAL A 282 18.22 -9.45 -1.88
N GLY A 283 17.45 -10.20 -1.09
CA GLY A 283 16.18 -10.79 -1.53
C GLY A 283 15.10 -9.74 -1.77
N ALA A 284 13.97 -10.16 -2.33
CA ALA A 284 12.81 -9.27 -2.46
C ALA A 284 12.31 -8.79 -1.09
N SER A 285 11.64 -7.65 -1.10
CA SER A 285 10.80 -7.13 -0.01
C SER A 285 9.48 -6.53 -0.51
N ARG A 286 9.08 -6.94 -1.73
CA ARG A 286 7.80 -6.63 -2.39
C ARG A 286 6.63 -7.21 -1.63
N ILE A 287 5.55 -6.42 -1.49
CA ILE A 287 4.31 -6.77 -0.78
C ILE A 287 3.15 -5.86 -1.26
N LEU A 288 1.90 -6.30 -1.10
CA LEU A 288 0.67 -5.46 -1.10
C LEU A 288 0.39 -4.68 -2.39
N TYR A 289 0.59 -5.30 -3.55
CA TYR A 289 0.70 -4.67 -4.87
C TYR A 289 1.77 -3.58 -4.91
N ASP A 290 3.03 -3.98 -5.09
CA ASP A 290 4.10 -3.04 -5.45
C ASP A 290 3.94 -2.52 -6.89
N ASN A 291 4.42 -1.30 -7.16
CA ASN A 291 4.48 -0.74 -8.50
C ASN A 291 5.90 -0.89 -9.06
N PRO A 292 6.11 -1.58 -10.20
CA PRO A 292 7.40 -1.69 -10.87
C PRO A 292 8.14 -0.37 -11.10
N ASP A 293 7.40 0.72 -11.30
CA ASP A 293 7.92 2.07 -11.55
C ASP A 293 8.27 2.85 -10.27
N THR A 294 7.64 2.53 -9.14
CA THR A 294 7.76 3.34 -7.91
C THR A 294 8.89 2.83 -7.01
N ILE A 295 9.79 3.73 -6.63
CA ILE A 295 10.78 3.50 -5.60
C ILE A 295 10.20 3.92 -4.24
N TYR A 296 9.99 2.95 -3.36
CA TYR A 296 9.36 3.14 -2.06
C TYR A 296 10.40 3.27 -0.94
N ARG A 297 10.51 4.48 -0.36
CA ARG A 297 11.41 4.78 0.76
C ARG A 297 10.63 5.24 1.97
N PHE A 298 11.02 4.80 3.17
CA PHE A 298 10.31 5.09 4.42
C PHE A 298 11.26 5.63 5.48
N MET A 299 10.73 6.48 6.36
CA MET A 299 11.46 7.16 7.43
C MET A 299 10.65 7.09 8.74
N GLY A 300 11.25 6.55 9.79
CA GLY A 300 10.64 6.46 11.12
C GLY A 300 10.59 7.82 11.81
N VAL A 301 9.40 8.31 12.17
CA VAL A 301 9.22 9.64 12.79
C VAL A 301 8.22 9.60 13.95
N ASN A 302 8.14 10.67 14.75
CA ASN A 302 7.12 10.84 15.79
C ASN A 302 6.79 12.33 16.01
N GLY A 303 5.56 12.63 16.42
CA GLY A 303 5.10 13.99 16.70
C GLY A 303 5.71 14.67 17.95
N ALA A 304 6.55 13.98 18.74
CA ALA A 304 7.30 14.61 19.83
C ALA A 304 8.67 15.16 19.38
N SER A 305 8.97 15.08 18.08
CA SER A 305 10.27 15.39 17.50
C SER A 305 10.16 16.30 16.27
N SER A 306 11.28 16.87 15.86
CA SER A 306 11.41 17.69 14.65
C SER A 306 12.49 17.12 13.74
N TYR A 307 12.22 17.11 12.44
CA TYR A 307 13.06 16.51 11.40
C TYR A 307 13.21 17.45 10.21
N VAL A 308 14.32 17.28 9.50
CA VAL A 308 14.59 17.89 8.20
C VAL A 308 14.93 16.76 7.23
N ILE A 309 14.19 16.68 6.13
CA ILE A 309 14.48 15.80 4.99
C ILE A 309 15.13 16.68 3.92
N ARG A 310 16.21 16.20 3.31
CA ARG A 310 16.86 16.84 2.15
C ARG A 310 16.89 15.85 1.00
N GLY A 311 16.85 16.36 -0.22
CA GLY A 311 16.97 15.55 -1.42
C GLY A 311 17.34 16.39 -2.64
N THR A 312 17.53 15.71 -3.76
CA THR A 312 17.95 16.32 -5.02
C THR A 312 17.44 15.47 -6.19
N PHE A 313 16.75 16.10 -7.14
CA PHE A 313 16.53 15.53 -8.47
C PHE A 313 17.78 15.79 -9.31
N ALA A 314 18.37 14.74 -9.87
CA ALA A 314 19.62 14.85 -10.63
C ALA A 314 19.45 15.50 -12.02
N ASP A 315 18.21 15.56 -12.50
CA ASP A 315 17.79 16.14 -13.77
C ASP A 315 16.40 16.79 -13.53
N LEU A 316 16.23 18.04 -13.97
CA LEU A 316 14.97 18.80 -13.87
C LEU A 316 14.18 18.80 -15.18
N ASP A 317 14.82 18.49 -16.32
CA ASP A 317 14.15 18.31 -17.61
C ASP A 317 13.51 16.91 -17.69
N ASN A 318 14.06 15.93 -16.96
CA ASN A 318 13.56 14.54 -16.87
C ASN A 318 13.08 14.18 -15.45
N LEU A 319 12.18 14.98 -14.88
CA LEU A 319 11.57 14.69 -13.57
C LEU A 319 10.74 13.38 -13.58
N PRO A 320 10.69 12.65 -12.44
CA PRO A 320 9.79 11.52 -12.21
C PRO A 320 8.30 11.88 -12.37
N ALA A 321 7.49 10.93 -12.83
CA ALA A 321 6.07 11.12 -13.15
C ALA A 321 5.20 11.45 -11.93
N ASP A 322 5.36 10.72 -10.82
CA ASP A 322 4.88 11.13 -9.49
C ASP A 322 6.06 11.17 -8.52
N THR A 323 5.99 12.07 -7.55
CA THR A 323 6.77 11.97 -6.32
C THR A 323 5.95 12.55 -5.17
N SER A 324 5.80 11.77 -4.10
CA SER A 324 4.94 12.12 -2.97
C SER A 324 5.54 11.72 -1.63
N PHE A 325 5.39 12.57 -0.62
CA PHE A 325 5.79 12.34 0.77
C PHE A 325 4.53 12.30 1.65
N SER A 326 4.10 11.12 2.08
CA SER A 326 2.91 10.92 2.91
C SER A 326 3.28 10.75 4.38
N VAL A 327 2.73 11.57 5.28
CA VAL A 327 2.75 11.33 6.73
C VAL A 327 1.70 10.27 7.05
N LEU A 328 2.15 9.12 7.57
CA LEU A 328 1.28 7.99 7.90
C LEU A 328 1.10 7.85 9.41
N THR A 329 -0.12 7.52 9.84
CA THR A 329 -0.46 7.38 11.27
C THR A 329 -1.00 6.00 11.65
N GLY A 330 -0.86 5.67 12.94
CA GLY A 330 -1.31 4.39 13.50
C GLY A 330 -0.60 3.17 12.92
N LEU A 331 -1.28 2.01 12.98
CA LEU A 331 -0.82 0.74 12.38
C LEU A 331 -1.39 0.54 10.97
N THR A 332 -2.59 1.04 10.69
CA THR A 332 -3.25 1.01 9.39
C THR A 332 -2.49 1.85 8.35
N GLY A 333 -1.90 2.97 8.77
CA GLY A 333 -1.07 3.83 7.92
C GLY A 333 -1.83 4.98 7.27
N ASN A 334 -2.84 5.52 7.95
CA ASN A 334 -3.74 6.55 7.40
C ASN A 334 -2.96 7.82 7.04
N THR A 335 -3.27 8.40 5.89
CA THR A 335 -2.55 9.60 5.39
C THR A 335 -3.05 10.85 6.13
N ALA A 336 -2.24 11.41 7.04
CA ALA A 336 -2.59 12.63 7.79
C ALA A 336 -2.13 13.93 7.11
N ALA A 337 -1.06 13.85 6.30
CA ALA A 337 -0.61 14.92 5.43
C ALA A 337 0.09 14.31 4.21
N VAL A 338 0.11 15.04 3.09
CA VAL A 338 0.90 14.67 1.90
C VAL A 338 1.50 15.93 1.30
N LEU A 339 2.71 15.82 0.75
CA LEU A 339 3.33 16.82 -0.11
C LEU A 339 3.67 16.15 -1.45
N THR A 340 3.13 16.66 -2.56
CA THR A 340 3.36 16.14 -3.92
C THR A 340 4.44 16.93 -4.67
N LYS A 341 4.96 16.37 -5.77
CA LYS A 341 5.91 16.97 -6.71
C LYS A 341 5.60 18.44 -7.00
N ASP A 342 4.35 18.74 -7.31
CA ASP A 342 3.90 20.04 -7.82
C ASP A 342 3.62 21.05 -6.70
N GLN A 343 3.61 20.58 -5.45
CA GLN A 343 3.60 21.39 -4.23
C GLN A 343 5.01 21.62 -3.67
N LEU A 344 6.01 20.88 -4.15
CA LEU A 344 7.38 20.93 -3.67
C LEU A 344 8.10 22.11 -4.32
N VAL A 345 8.54 23.07 -3.50
CA VAL A 345 9.47 24.11 -3.94
C VAL A 345 10.84 23.45 -4.09
N ILE A 346 11.26 23.28 -5.34
CA ILE A 346 12.57 22.75 -5.75
C ILE A 346 13.44 23.94 -6.16
N GLU A 347 14.69 23.96 -5.70
CA GLU A 347 15.68 24.99 -6.01
C GLU A 347 16.25 24.81 -7.44
N PRO A 348 16.84 25.85 -8.06
CA PRO A 348 17.38 25.76 -9.43
C PRO A 348 18.53 24.76 -9.65
N ASP A 349 19.09 24.19 -8.58
CA ASP A 349 20.10 23.11 -8.63
C ASP A 349 19.48 21.69 -8.46
N GLY A 350 18.14 21.60 -8.47
CA GLY A 350 17.39 20.37 -8.26
C GLY A 350 17.24 19.96 -6.80
N SER A 351 17.83 20.71 -5.86
CA SER A 351 17.74 20.39 -4.43
C SER A 351 16.41 20.82 -3.81
N PHE A 352 16.01 20.15 -2.73
CA PHE A 352 14.88 20.55 -1.91
C PHE A 352 15.13 20.23 -0.43
N THR A 353 14.45 20.96 0.44
CA THR A 353 14.44 20.72 1.88
C THR A 353 12.99 20.69 2.35
N ILE A 354 12.60 19.64 3.09
CA ILE A 354 11.28 19.50 3.73
C ILE A 354 11.48 19.54 5.25
N THR A 355 10.64 20.30 5.94
CA THR A 355 10.59 20.34 7.42
C THR A 355 9.42 19.51 7.93
N ALA A 356 9.62 18.81 9.05
CA ALA A 356 8.60 17.94 9.63
C ALA A 356 8.58 18.03 11.16
N ASP A 357 7.50 18.57 11.74
CA ASP A 357 7.28 18.70 13.19
C ASP A 357 5.78 18.86 13.48
N ALA A 358 5.38 18.91 14.77
CA ALA A 358 3.97 18.93 15.15
C ALA A 358 3.25 20.28 14.97
N SER A 359 3.96 21.36 14.65
CA SER A 359 3.37 22.69 14.44
C SER A 359 2.72 22.77 13.06
N PRO A 360 1.64 23.53 12.86
CA PRO A 360 1.13 23.81 11.51
C PRO A 360 2.19 24.44 10.60
N ALA A 361 1.99 24.34 9.29
CA ALA A 361 2.92 24.92 8.30
C ALA A 361 3.20 26.40 8.55
N GLY A 362 2.16 27.21 8.86
CA GLY A 362 2.33 28.59 9.31
C GLY A 362 2.99 29.52 8.27
N GLY A 363 2.82 29.21 6.98
CA GLY A 363 3.48 29.92 5.87
C GLY A 363 4.82 29.31 5.44
N ARG A 364 5.31 28.25 6.11
CA ARG A 364 6.46 27.47 5.63
C ARG A 364 6.08 26.69 4.37
N THR A 365 6.83 26.88 3.29
CA THR A 365 6.88 25.96 2.16
C THR A 365 7.50 24.63 2.58
N ASN A 366 7.26 23.56 1.81
CA ASN A 366 7.82 22.23 2.03
C ASN A 366 7.70 21.76 3.50
N HIS A 367 6.49 21.76 4.03
CA HIS A 367 6.25 21.39 5.43
C HIS A 367 5.25 20.23 5.57
N LEU A 368 5.62 19.23 6.36
CA LEU A 368 4.79 18.08 6.72
C LEU A 368 4.46 18.14 8.23
N GLN A 369 3.22 18.51 8.57
CA GLN A 369 2.81 18.52 9.97
C GLN A 369 2.66 17.09 10.49
N LEU A 370 3.31 16.80 11.62
CA LEU A 370 3.26 15.49 12.28
C LEU A 370 2.19 15.48 13.38
N THR A 371 1.29 14.51 13.32
CA THR A 371 0.27 14.29 14.35
C THR A 371 0.83 13.51 15.55
N ALA A 372 0.07 13.45 16.64
CA ALA A 372 0.45 12.69 17.83
C ALA A 372 0.54 11.16 17.59
N ASP A 373 -0.15 10.67 16.57
CA ASP A 373 -0.24 9.28 16.13
C ASP A 373 0.59 8.97 14.87
N THR A 374 1.35 9.95 14.37
CA THR A 374 2.31 9.78 13.27
C THR A 374 3.41 8.79 13.62
N THR A 375 3.67 7.84 12.72
CA THR A 375 4.67 6.77 12.88
C THR A 375 5.74 6.77 11.78
N LEU A 376 5.38 7.16 10.56
CA LEU A 376 6.22 7.08 9.37
C LEU A 376 6.00 8.29 8.45
N ILE A 377 7.04 8.66 7.70
CA ILE A 377 6.89 9.33 6.39
C ILE A 377 7.20 8.28 5.32
N ALA A 378 6.27 8.09 4.40
CA ALA A 378 6.43 7.22 3.23
C ALA A 378 6.64 8.09 1.98
N THR A 379 7.78 7.91 1.33
CA THR A 379 8.12 8.56 0.06
C THR A 379 7.94 7.58 -1.10
N ARG A 380 7.21 8.03 -2.11
CA ARG A 380 7.05 7.35 -3.41
C ARG A 380 7.69 8.22 -4.49
N ASN A 381 8.34 7.58 -5.44
CA ASN A 381 9.12 8.23 -6.49
C ASN A 381 8.98 7.36 -7.74
N THR A 382 8.03 7.73 -8.62
CA THR A 382 7.56 6.90 -9.74
C THR A 382 8.29 7.27 -11.03
N LEU A 383 9.12 6.36 -11.52
CA LEU A 383 9.86 6.50 -12.78
C LEU A 383 9.07 5.80 -13.90
N SER A 384 8.40 6.56 -14.76
CA SER A 384 7.72 6.01 -15.95
C SER A 384 8.71 5.66 -17.06
N ASP A 385 9.64 6.57 -17.34
CA ASP A 385 10.74 6.39 -18.29
C ASP A 385 12.05 6.05 -17.55
N TRP A 386 12.32 4.76 -17.42
CA TRP A 386 13.52 4.26 -16.73
C TRP A 386 14.84 4.60 -17.45
N ALA A 387 14.79 5.02 -18.72
CA ALA A 387 15.98 5.34 -19.50
C ALA A 387 16.40 6.82 -19.37
N ARG A 388 15.51 7.68 -18.87
CA ARG A 388 15.74 9.13 -18.69
C ARG A 388 15.60 9.60 -17.24
N GLN A 389 14.64 9.08 -16.49
CA GLN A 389 14.34 9.54 -15.13
C GLN A 389 15.20 8.80 -14.10
N ALA A 390 15.98 9.55 -13.32
CA ALA A 390 16.81 9.01 -12.23
C ALA A 390 16.08 9.02 -10.87
N PRO A 391 16.41 8.09 -9.95
CA PRO A 391 15.95 8.18 -8.56
C PRO A 391 16.49 9.45 -7.89
N MET A 392 15.65 10.20 -7.17
CA MET A 392 16.13 11.35 -6.40
C MET A 392 16.98 10.91 -5.19
N SER A 393 17.96 11.73 -4.78
CA SER A 393 18.64 11.53 -3.49
C SER A 393 17.72 11.85 -2.32
N LEU A 394 17.95 11.22 -1.16
CA LEU A 394 17.24 11.52 0.09
C LEU A 394 18.15 11.28 1.30
N GLU A 395 18.09 12.19 2.26
CA GLU A 395 18.54 12.00 3.64
C GLU A 395 17.51 12.57 4.63
N ILE A 396 17.49 12.04 5.86
CA ILE A 396 16.72 12.61 6.97
C ILE A 396 17.63 12.86 8.17
N THR A 397 17.50 14.04 8.77
CA THR A 397 18.17 14.43 10.01
C THR A 397 17.13 14.82 11.05
N ARG A 398 17.21 14.23 12.25
CA ARG A 398 16.40 14.65 13.40
C ARG A 398 17.06 15.86 14.06
N VAL A 399 16.34 16.98 14.12
CA VAL A 399 16.86 18.29 14.58
C VAL A 399 16.30 18.74 15.94
N GLY A 400 15.27 18.06 16.47
CA GLY A 400 14.68 18.42 17.76
C GLY A 400 13.82 17.32 18.39
N GLY A 401 13.45 17.52 19.66
CA GLY A 401 12.65 16.59 20.47
C GLY A 401 13.42 15.97 21.65
N PRO A 402 12.87 14.94 22.32
CA PRO A 402 13.51 14.24 23.43
C PRO A 402 14.81 13.52 23.02
N PRO A 403 15.67 13.08 23.97
CA PRO A 403 16.78 12.18 23.65
C PRO A 403 16.27 10.81 23.16
N ASN A 404 17.11 10.06 22.44
CA ASN A 404 16.85 8.64 22.18
C ASN A 404 16.77 7.89 23.52
N SER A 405 15.93 6.87 23.58
CA SER A 405 15.54 6.15 24.79
C SER A 405 15.14 4.71 24.49
N LEU A 406 15.07 3.87 25.50
CA LEU A 406 14.54 2.49 25.36
C LEU A 406 13.11 2.49 24.81
N PHE A 407 12.30 3.51 25.16
CA PHE A 407 10.95 3.67 24.64
C PHE A 407 10.95 3.92 23.12
N SER A 408 11.80 4.83 22.62
CA SER A 408 11.94 5.06 21.18
C SER A 408 12.50 3.82 20.48
N GLN A 409 13.58 3.23 21.02
CA GLN A 409 14.28 2.09 20.42
C GLN A 409 13.39 0.85 20.23
N LEU A 410 12.36 0.67 21.06
CA LEU A 410 11.39 -0.42 20.97
C LEU A 410 10.07 -0.03 20.27
N GLY A 411 10.02 1.14 19.62
CA GLY A 411 8.85 1.57 18.85
C GLY A 411 7.71 2.17 19.67
N GLY A 412 7.96 2.62 20.90
CA GLY A 412 6.94 3.10 21.83
C GLY A 412 6.05 4.23 21.28
N PHE A 413 6.60 5.10 20.44
CA PHE A 413 5.83 6.15 19.74
C PHE A 413 4.87 5.62 18.68
N ALA A 414 5.15 4.45 18.09
CA ALA A 414 4.28 3.79 17.11
C ALA A 414 3.17 2.93 17.73
N ILE A 415 3.13 2.79 19.07
CA ILE A 415 2.13 1.99 19.75
C ILE A 415 0.78 2.75 19.80
N PRO A 416 -0.34 2.19 19.29
CA PRO A 416 -1.67 2.78 19.40
C PRO A 416 -2.05 3.18 20.82
N GLY A 417 -2.64 4.36 20.97
CA GLY A 417 -3.01 4.95 22.25
C GLY A 417 -1.82 5.44 23.09
N ILE A 418 -0.81 4.59 23.33
CA ILE A 418 0.35 4.89 24.17
C ILE A 418 1.23 5.99 23.53
N GLY A 419 1.64 5.82 22.27
CA GLY A 419 2.42 6.82 21.54
C GLY A 419 1.73 8.19 21.53
N PRO A 420 0.46 8.29 21.08
CA PRO A 420 -0.32 9.53 21.13
C PRO A 420 -0.47 10.15 22.52
N ALA A 421 -0.67 9.34 23.57
CA ALA A 421 -0.75 9.84 24.94
C ALA A 421 0.59 10.40 25.46
N VAL A 422 1.71 9.77 25.06
CA VAL A 422 3.06 10.26 25.36
C VAL A 422 3.34 11.56 24.61
N VAL A 423 3.11 11.62 23.30
CA VAL A 423 3.37 12.83 22.48
C VAL A 423 2.55 14.03 22.96
N ARG A 424 1.28 13.82 23.33
CA ARG A 424 0.38 14.88 23.83
C ARG A 424 0.73 15.36 25.25
N ASN A 425 1.70 14.76 25.94
CA ASN A 425 2.04 15.09 27.32
C ASN A 425 3.56 15.15 27.52
N SER A 426 4.09 16.37 27.66
CA SER A 426 5.53 16.62 27.83
C SER A 426 6.13 15.95 29.06
N ALA A 427 5.36 15.75 30.15
CA ALA A 427 5.82 15.03 31.33
C ALA A 427 5.93 13.51 31.08
N LEU A 428 4.99 12.92 30.34
CA LEU A 428 5.09 11.52 29.90
C LEU A 428 6.23 11.32 28.89
N THR A 429 6.36 12.22 27.90
CA THR A 429 7.51 12.23 26.97
C THR A 429 8.84 12.30 27.74
N THR A 430 8.96 13.19 28.73
CA THR A 430 10.16 13.28 29.58
C THR A 430 10.41 11.97 30.33
N LEU A 431 9.37 11.40 30.97
CA LEU A 431 9.45 10.18 31.78
C LEU A 431 9.92 8.97 30.97
N VAL A 432 9.34 8.71 29.79
CA VAL A 432 9.73 7.56 28.95
C VAL A 432 11.11 7.75 28.32
N SER A 433 11.59 8.99 28.24
CA SER A 433 12.92 9.33 27.75
C SER A 433 14.03 9.31 28.81
N LEU A 434 13.71 9.02 30.08
CA LEU A 434 14.73 8.88 31.14
C LEU A 434 15.56 7.59 31.03
N ILE A 435 15.02 6.54 30.41
CA ILE A 435 15.73 5.26 30.25
C ILE A 435 16.51 5.30 28.92
N PRO A 436 17.85 5.29 28.94
CA PRO A 436 18.64 5.33 27.70
C PRO A 436 18.41 4.08 26.85
N PRO A 437 18.66 4.15 25.53
CA PRO A 437 18.57 2.99 24.65
C PRO A 437 19.61 1.92 25.03
N LEU A 438 19.34 0.67 24.68
CA LEU A 438 20.37 -0.38 24.74
C LEU A 438 21.50 -0.02 23.76
N PRO A 439 22.79 -0.23 24.12
CA PRO A 439 23.90 0.01 23.20
C PRO A 439 23.89 -0.94 21.99
N TYR A 440 23.18 -2.06 22.10
CA TYR A 440 22.87 -2.99 21.02
C TYR A 440 21.55 -3.69 21.32
N VAL A 441 20.68 -3.83 20.32
CA VAL A 441 19.41 -4.58 20.42
C VAL A 441 19.64 -5.98 19.83
N PRO A 442 19.55 -7.07 20.64
CA PRO A 442 19.84 -8.43 20.19
C PRO A 442 18.98 -8.87 19.00
N THR A 443 19.58 -9.61 18.07
CA THR A 443 18.89 -10.18 16.90
C THR A 443 17.66 -11.01 17.30
N LEU A 444 17.69 -11.72 18.44
CA LEU A 444 16.53 -12.46 18.96
C LEU A 444 15.35 -11.53 19.34
N LEU A 445 15.63 -10.37 19.94
CA LEU A 445 14.61 -9.39 20.31
C LEU A 445 14.03 -8.70 19.07
N ARG A 446 14.90 -8.29 18.14
CA ARG A 446 14.47 -7.76 16.82
C ARG A 446 13.61 -8.77 16.07
N GLY A 447 14.06 -10.01 15.98
CA GLY A 447 13.33 -11.13 15.39
C GLY A 447 11.97 -11.37 16.03
N THR A 448 11.87 -11.24 17.36
CA THR A 448 10.58 -11.35 18.07
C THR A 448 9.62 -10.24 17.68
N VAL A 449 10.08 -8.98 17.54
CA VAL A 449 9.25 -7.86 17.09
C VAL A 449 8.84 -8.03 15.62
N THR A 450 9.77 -8.41 14.74
CA THR A 450 9.48 -8.74 13.33
C THR A 450 8.48 -9.89 13.20
N ALA A 451 8.58 -10.93 14.03
CA ALA A 451 7.63 -12.04 14.06
C ALA A 451 6.20 -11.57 14.40
N VAL A 452 6.02 -10.63 15.33
CA VAL A 452 4.70 -10.06 15.61
C VAL A 452 4.19 -9.22 14.42
N ILE A 453 5.05 -8.39 13.82
CA ILE A 453 4.70 -7.61 12.61
C ILE A 453 4.24 -8.54 11.48
N MET A 454 4.95 -9.65 11.24
CA MET A 454 4.58 -10.67 10.25
C MET A 454 3.23 -11.31 10.55
N LEU A 455 2.91 -11.63 11.81
CA LEU A 455 1.63 -12.26 12.17
C LEU A 455 0.42 -11.34 11.91
N LEU A 456 0.59 -10.02 12.02
CA LEU A 456 -0.43 -9.05 11.56
C LEU A 456 -0.61 -9.06 10.03
N GLY A 457 0.44 -9.47 9.30
CA GLY A 457 0.44 -9.55 7.84
C GLY A 457 -0.62 -10.48 7.26
N VAL A 458 -1.04 -11.53 7.99
CA VAL A 458 -2.11 -12.44 7.55
C VAL A 458 -3.43 -11.69 7.27
N GLN A 459 -3.78 -10.72 8.13
CA GLN A 459 -5.00 -9.91 7.97
C GLN A 459 -4.84 -8.79 6.93
N ARG A 460 -3.60 -8.31 6.73
CA ARG A 460 -3.30 -7.37 5.64
C ARG A 460 -3.47 -8.07 4.30
N GLU A 461 -2.79 -9.20 4.08
CA GLU A 461 -2.77 -9.86 2.77
C GLU A 461 -4.18 -10.23 2.29
N GLU A 462 -5.03 -10.77 3.17
CA GLU A 462 -6.43 -11.02 2.86
C GLU A 462 -7.21 -9.74 2.46
N THR A 463 -6.82 -8.58 3.00
CA THR A 463 -7.40 -7.29 2.62
C THR A 463 -6.93 -6.81 1.25
N TYR A 464 -5.71 -7.11 0.81
CA TYR A 464 -5.24 -6.77 -0.55
C TYR A 464 -5.70 -7.79 -1.60
N MET A 465 -5.70 -9.09 -1.29
CA MET A 465 -6.38 -10.10 -2.12
C MET A 465 -7.86 -9.74 -2.33
N ARG A 466 -8.54 -9.16 -1.32
CA ARG A 466 -9.90 -8.62 -1.45
C ARG A 466 -10.00 -7.46 -2.44
N VAL A 467 -9.02 -6.56 -2.52
CA VAL A 467 -9.02 -5.43 -3.49
C VAL A 467 -9.10 -5.90 -4.95
N ALA A 468 -8.55 -7.06 -5.30
CA ALA A 468 -8.69 -7.66 -6.63
C ALA A 468 -9.96 -8.51 -6.81
N THR A 469 -10.58 -8.99 -5.73
CA THR A 469 -11.63 -10.03 -5.80
C THR A 469 -13.01 -9.55 -5.34
N THR A 470 -13.16 -8.29 -4.93
CA THR A 470 -14.47 -7.67 -4.63
C THR A 470 -14.63 -6.31 -5.27
N ASP A 471 -15.87 -6.00 -5.67
CA ASP A 471 -16.27 -4.68 -6.13
C ASP A 471 -16.21 -3.66 -4.96
N PRO A 472 -15.56 -2.50 -5.11
CA PRO A 472 -15.32 -1.57 -4.01
C PRO A 472 -16.57 -0.77 -3.58
N GLY A 473 -17.63 -0.73 -4.40
CA GLY A 473 -18.88 -0.05 -4.08
C GLY A 473 -19.90 -0.92 -3.33
N THR A 474 -19.92 -2.22 -3.64
CA THR A 474 -20.86 -3.19 -3.06
C THR A 474 -20.24 -4.12 -2.01
N GLY A 475 -18.93 -4.37 -2.11
CA GLY A 475 -18.22 -5.39 -1.31
C GLY A 475 -18.48 -6.83 -1.78
N GLU A 476 -19.22 -7.04 -2.88
CA GLU A 476 -19.52 -8.37 -3.41
C GLU A 476 -18.35 -8.95 -4.23
N ARG A 477 -18.27 -10.28 -4.32
CA ARG A 477 -17.31 -11.00 -5.16
C ARG A 477 -17.52 -10.69 -6.64
N ILE A 478 -16.44 -10.29 -7.32
CA ILE A 478 -16.42 -10.21 -8.79
C ILE A 478 -15.87 -11.51 -9.40
N ASP A 479 -16.27 -11.80 -10.63
CA ASP A 479 -15.76 -12.91 -11.43
C ASP A 479 -14.39 -12.59 -12.05
N PRO A 480 -13.57 -13.58 -12.44
CA PRO A 480 -12.26 -13.34 -13.06
C PRO A 480 -12.40 -12.65 -14.42
N ASN A 481 -11.31 -12.03 -14.87
CA ASN A 481 -11.22 -11.26 -16.13
C ASN A 481 -12.11 -10.01 -16.18
N VAL A 482 -12.65 -9.57 -15.02
CA VAL A 482 -13.38 -8.32 -14.85
C VAL A 482 -12.46 -7.26 -14.24
N LEU A 483 -12.47 -6.06 -14.82
CA LEU A 483 -11.96 -4.84 -14.20
C LEU A 483 -13.12 -3.87 -13.95
N LYS A 484 -12.88 -2.88 -13.11
CA LYS A 484 -13.83 -1.84 -12.69
C LYS A 484 -13.19 -0.47 -12.86
N ASP A 485 -14.00 0.58 -12.92
CA ASP A 485 -13.46 1.94 -12.95
C ASP A 485 -12.63 2.28 -11.69
N PRO A 486 -11.63 3.16 -11.80
CA PRO A 486 -10.60 3.33 -10.78
C PRO A 486 -11.14 3.95 -9.49
N ALA A 487 -10.91 3.27 -8.36
CA ALA A 487 -11.40 3.67 -7.05
C ALA A 487 -10.26 3.87 -6.02
N ARG A 488 -10.59 4.49 -4.87
CA ARG A 488 -9.65 4.75 -3.77
C ARG A 488 -9.54 3.51 -2.85
N ASN A 489 -8.81 2.50 -3.29
CA ASN A 489 -8.79 1.18 -2.66
C ASN A 489 -7.92 1.07 -1.37
N ALA A 490 -7.30 2.17 -0.91
CA ALA A 490 -6.32 2.16 0.17
C ALA A 490 -6.15 3.52 0.90
N GLU A 491 -6.29 3.55 2.23
CA GLU A 491 -6.20 4.76 3.08
C GLU A 491 -4.81 5.44 3.09
N PHE A 492 -3.76 4.68 2.75
CA PHE A 492 -2.38 5.13 2.69
C PHE A 492 -1.96 5.63 1.29
N LEU A 493 -2.87 5.61 0.31
CA LEU A 493 -2.67 5.97 -1.10
C LEU A 493 -3.55 7.17 -1.52
N ALA A 494 -3.63 8.20 -0.67
CA ALA A 494 -4.58 9.31 -0.82
C ALA A 494 -4.46 10.17 -2.11
N THR A 495 -3.41 10.00 -2.92
CA THR A 495 -3.13 10.77 -4.15
C THR A 495 -3.31 9.97 -5.45
N GLN A 496 -3.89 8.76 -5.40
CA GLN A 496 -4.04 7.92 -6.59
C GLN A 496 -5.36 7.12 -6.60
N LEU A 497 -5.77 6.69 -7.79
CA LEU A 497 -6.88 5.77 -8.03
C LEU A 497 -6.35 4.43 -8.53
N GLN A 498 -7.11 3.36 -8.29
CA GLN A 498 -6.75 2.00 -8.70
C GLN A 498 -7.94 1.27 -9.33
N SER A 499 -7.75 0.76 -10.55
CA SER A 499 -8.61 -0.28 -11.11
C SER A 499 -7.95 -1.63 -10.81
N ALA A 500 -8.65 -2.51 -10.11
CA ALA A 500 -8.11 -3.78 -9.63
C ALA A 500 -9.02 -4.95 -10.03
N GLY A 501 -8.41 -6.11 -10.21
CA GLY A 501 -9.07 -7.33 -10.63
C GLY A 501 -8.12 -8.53 -10.61
N TYR A 502 -8.63 -9.68 -10.99
CA TYR A 502 -7.88 -10.94 -11.12
C TYR A 502 -8.22 -11.61 -12.44
N PHE A 503 -7.29 -12.37 -12.99
CA PHE A 503 -7.43 -13.02 -14.29
C PHE A 503 -7.39 -14.55 -14.18
N GLN A 504 -8.09 -15.19 -15.11
CA GLN A 504 -8.04 -16.63 -15.36
C GLN A 504 -8.02 -16.82 -16.88
N LEU A 505 -6.85 -17.09 -17.45
CA LEU A 505 -6.62 -17.14 -18.89
C LEU A 505 -5.92 -18.43 -19.29
N ALA A 506 -6.48 -19.17 -20.23
CA ALA A 506 -5.77 -20.23 -20.94
C ALA A 506 -4.68 -19.65 -21.85
N ASP A 507 -3.76 -20.50 -22.32
CA ASP A 507 -2.59 -20.10 -23.13
C ASP A 507 -2.98 -19.49 -24.49
N ASP A 508 -4.21 -19.74 -24.95
CA ASP A 508 -4.85 -19.22 -26.17
C ASP A 508 -5.82 -18.05 -25.91
N GLN A 509 -5.85 -17.50 -24.70
CA GLN A 509 -6.68 -16.36 -24.31
C GLN A 509 -5.89 -15.10 -23.96
N ALA A 510 -6.54 -13.95 -24.10
CA ALA A 510 -6.09 -12.67 -23.58
C ALA A 510 -7.22 -11.94 -22.84
N LEU A 511 -6.82 -10.96 -22.03
CA LEU A 511 -7.66 -9.87 -21.57
C LEU A 511 -7.25 -8.60 -22.32
N VAL A 512 -8.12 -8.09 -23.19
CA VAL A 512 -7.94 -6.78 -23.85
C VAL A 512 -8.42 -5.72 -22.87
N ILE A 513 -7.54 -4.79 -22.51
CA ILE A 513 -7.77 -3.71 -21.55
C ILE A 513 -7.65 -2.39 -22.30
N THR A 514 -8.70 -1.58 -22.29
CA THR A 514 -8.66 -0.21 -22.83
C THR A 514 -8.67 0.77 -21.68
N VAL A 515 -7.59 1.56 -21.58
CA VAL A 515 -7.39 2.56 -20.52
C VAL A 515 -7.60 3.96 -21.11
N ARG A 516 -8.41 4.77 -20.44
CA ARG A 516 -8.52 6.22 -20.68
C ARG A 516 -7.99 6.94 -19.44
N PRO A 517 -6.82 7.61 -19.47
CA PRO A 517 -6.23 8.18 -18.26
C PRO A 517 -7.00 9.36 -17.65
N GLY A 518 -7.95 9.97 -18.38
CA GLY A 518 -8.66 11.16 -17.93
C GLY A 518 -7.67 12.28 -17.58
N GLY A 519 -7.80 12.85 -16.38
CA GLY A 519 -6.86 13.83 -15.83
C GLY A 519 -5.59 13.27 -15.17
N ALA A 520 -5.23 11.99 -15.33
CA ALA A 520 -4.02 11.41 -14.73
C ALA A 520 -2.78 11.58 -15.62
N GLY A 521 -1.75 12.27 -15.13
CA GLY A 521 -0.44 12.38 -15.80
C GLY A 521 0.33 11.05 -15.89
N TYR A 522 -0.07 10.04 -15.12
CA TYR A 522 0.52 8.70 -15.15
C TYR A 522 -0.51 7.60 -14.97
N PHE A 523 -0.39 6.53 -15.78
CA PHE A 523 -0.99 5.23 -15.46
C PHE A 523 0.02 4.09 -15.66
N VAL A 524 -0.23 2.96 -14.99
CA VAL A 524 0.49 1.69 -15.20
C VAL A 524 -0.47 0.51 -15.12
N VAL A 525 -0.27 -0.51 -15.96
CA VAL A 525 -0.90 -1.83 -15.91
C VAL A 525 0.17 -2.86 -15.54
N PRO A 526 0.28 -3.27 -14.26
CA PRO A 526 1.24 -4.28 -13.80
C PRO A 526 0.56 -5.58 -13.38
N VAL A 527 1.25 -6.70 -13.65
CA VAL A 527 0.86 -8.04 -13.19
C VAL A 527 1.48 -8.35 -11.84
N THR A 528 0.69 -9.01 -11.01
CA THR A 528 1.07 -9.57 -9.71
C THR A 528 0.56 -11.01 -9.61
N ASP A 529 1.21 -11.84 -8.80
CA ASP A 529 0.70 -13.16 -8.46
C ASP A 529 -0.43 -13.08 -7.41
N ASP A 530 -1.06 -14.21 -7.07
CA ASP A 530 -2.12 -14.31 -6.05
C ASP A 530 -1.69 -13.79 -4.66
N TRP A 531 -0.38 -13.61 -4.42
CA TRP A 531 0.21 -13.06 -3.21
C TRP A 531 0.50 -11.55 -3.31
N THR A 532 -0.12 -10.89 -4.30
CA THR A 532 -0.06 -9.45 -4.56
C THR A 532 1.35 -8.90 -4.85
N VAL A 533 2.28 -9.75 -5.30
CA VAL A 533 3.68 -9.40 -5.54
C VAL A 533 4.02 -9.42 -7.04
N THR A 534 4.76 -8.41 -7.52
CA THR A 534 5.28 -8.42 -8.91
C THR A 534 6.43 -9.41 -9.06
N ASP A 535 6.75 -9.82 -10.28
CA ASP A 535 7.86 -10.76 -10.55
C ASP A 535 9.00 -10.14 -11.39
N ASP A 536 9.62 -10.84 -12.35
CA ASP A 536 10.72 -10.34 -13.18
C ASP A 536 10.25 -9.31 -14.22
N TYR A 537 9.87 -8.12 -13.75
CA TYR A 537 9.37 -7.02 -14.57
C TYR A 537 10.47 -6.26 -15.32
N TRP A 538 11.75 -6.66 -15.18
CA TRP A 538 12.90 -6.02 -15.82
C TRP A 538 13.42 -6.82 -17.02
N ASN A 539 13.44 -8.16 -16.96
CA ASN A 539 13.69 -9.01 -18.12
C ASN A 539 12.40 -9.31 -18.92
N VAL A 540 11.22 -9.23 -18.30
CA VAL A 540 9.92 -9.50 -18.92
C VAL A 540 9.01 -8.27 -18.87
N GLN A 541 8.17 -8.06 -19.88
CA GLN A 541 7.22 -6.95 -19.97
C GLN A 541 5.94 -7.24 -19.16
N THR A 542 6.07 -7.54 -17.86
CA THR A 542 4.94 -7.76 -16.93
C THR A 542 4.32 -6.46 -16.39
N SER A 543 4.79 -5.31 -16.88
CA SER A 543 4.09 -4.03 -16.73
C SER A 543 4.32 -3.10 -17.92
N LEU A 544 3.33 -2.25 -18.21
CA LEU A 544 3.45 -1.11 -19.11
C LEU A 544 2.81 0.13 -18.49
N ASN A 545 3.40 1.29 -18.73
CA ASN A 545 2.88 2.60 -18.34
C ASN A 545 2.72 3.52 -19.57
N ASN A 546 2.16 4.73 -19.39
CA ASN A 546 1.93 5.69 -20.48
C ASN A 546 3.20 6.14 -21.23
N ALA A 547 4.38 6.08 -20.62
CA ALA A 547 5.65 6.38 -21.29
C ALA A 547 6.25 5.17 -22.05
N GLN A 548 5.72 3.97 -21.84
CA GLN A 548 6.21 2.71 -22.42
C GLN A 548 5.23 2.12 -23.45
N ALA A 549 3.92 2.40 -23.31
CA ALA A 549 2.88 1.98 -24.22
C ALA A 549 2.75 2.92 -25.44
N VAL A 550 2.25 2.38 -26.55
CA VAL A 550 1.82 3.16 -27.72
C VAL A 550 0.36 3.57 -27.50
N ALA A 551 0.04 4.86 -27.63
CA ALA A 551 -1.36 5.32 -27.60
C ALA A 551 -2.13 4.90 -28.87
N ASP A 552 -3.43 4.71 -28.73
CA ASP A 552 -4.32 4.38 -29.86
C ASP A 552 -4.61 5.62 -30.74
N ASP A 553 -4.46 6.82 -30.16
CA ASP A 553 -4.66 8.13 -30.77
C ASP A 553 -3.43 9.04 -30.61
N ALA A 554 -3.38 10.13 -31.40
CA ALA A 554 -2.24 11.04 -31.45
C ALA A 554 -2.13 12.00 -30.24
N ASP A 555 -3.23 12.18 -29.50
CA ASP A 555 -3.31 13.09 -28.35
C ASP A 555 -3.00 12.36 -27.02
N GLY A 556 -2.83 11.03 -27.05
CA GLY A 556 -2.45 10.21 -25.90
C GLY A 556 -3.61 9.95 -24.94
N THR A 557 -4.86 9.95 -25.42
CA THR A 557 -6.07 9.88 -24.58
C THR A 557 -6.58 8.46 -24.32
N THR A 558 -6.28 7.52 -25.21
CA THR A 558 -6.71 6.11 -25.14
C THR A 558 -5.53 5.17 -25.40
N TYR A 559 -5.46 4.08 -24.63
CA TYR A 559 -4.44 3.03 -24.79
C TYR A 559 -5.10 1.67 -24.72
N THR A 560 -4.95 0.84 -25.75
CA THR A 560 -5.36 -0.57 -25.72
C THR A 560 -4.14 -1.46 -25.43
N LEU A 561 -4.21 -2.21 -24.34
CA LEU A 561 -3.21 -3.17 -23.88
C LEU A 561 -3.77 -4.60 -23.96
N VAL A 562 -2.87 -5.58 -24.13
CA VAL A 562 -3.24 -7.00 -24.25
C VAL A 562 -2.51 -7.79 -23.19
N LEU A 563 -3.24 -8.26 -22.17
CA LEU A 563 -2.69 -9.14 -21.12
C LEU A 563 -2.85 -10.59 -21.54
N SER A 564 -1.75 -11.36 -21.58
CA SER A 564 -1.79 -12.81 -21.91
C SER A 564 -0.54 -13.58 -21.44
N PRO A 565 -0.63 -14.91 -21.25
CA PRO A 565 0.55 -15.75 -20.96
C PRO A 565 1.50 -15.86 -22.14
N THR A 566 0.95 -16.11 -23.33
CA THR A 566 1.68 -16.21 -24.60
C THR A 566 1.84 -14.82 -25.22
N ASP A 567 2.99 -14.54 -25.84
CA ASP A 567 3.20 -13.28 -26.59
C ASP A 567 2.37 -13.28 -27.89
N PRO A 568 1.41 -12.35 -28.08
CA PRO A 568 0.61 -12.25 -29.30
C PRO A 568 1.32 -11.47 -30.41
N GLY A 569 2.50 -10.90 -30.17
CA GLY A 569 3.17 -9.98 -31.09
C GLY A 569 2.59 -8.56 -31.10
N VAL A 570 1.77 -8.19 -30.11
CA VAL A 570 1.26 -6.81 -29.94
C VAL A 570 2.28 -5.96 -29.17
N ALA A 571 2.54 -4.72 -29.59
CA ALA A 571 3.50 -3.85 -28.91
C ALA A 571 3.14 -3.64 -27.44
N ASN A 572 1.87 -3.28 -27.18
CA ASN A 572 1.26 -3.09 -25.86
C ASN A 572 0.90 -4.41 -25.14
N TRP A 573 1.64 -5.49 -25.40
CA TRP A 573 1.50 -6.73 -24.64
C TRP A 573 1.96 -6.53 -23.19
N VAL A 574 1.11 -6.89 -22.23
CA VAL A 574 1.52 -7.14 -20.85
C VAL A 574 1.61 -8.64 -20.69
N SER A 575 2.80 -9.15 -20.40
CA SER A 575 3.00 -10.56 -20.11
C SER A 575 2.44 -10.88 -18.73
N THR A 576 1.73 -12.00 -18.57
CA THR A 576 1.38 -12.51 -17.23
C THR A 576 2.60 -13.11 -16.50
N GLY A 577 3.79 -13.15 -17.11
CA GLY A 577 4.96 -13.84 -16.55
C GLY A 577 4.84 -15.38 -16.60
N GLY A 578 4.00 -15.89 -17.51
CA GLY A 578 3.66 -17.31 -17.61
C GLY A 578 2.56 -17.78 -16.63
N LEU A 579 1.91 -16.85 -15.92
CA LEU A 579 0.76 -17.15 -15.07
C LEU A 579 -0.51 -17.36 -15.92
N ASN A 580 -1.25 -18.45 -15.70
CA ASN A 580 -2.64 -18.57 -16.15
C ASN A 580 -3.64 -17.90 -15.18
N GLN A 581 -3.22 -17.74 -13.92
CA GLN A 581 -4.01 -17.14 -12.83
C GLN A 581 -3.16 -16.10 -12.07
N GLY A 582 -3.74 -14.95 -11.74
CA GLY A 582 -3.07 -13.92 -10.93
C GLY A 582 -3.89 -12.64 -10.83
N THR A 583 -3.25 -11.55 -10.37
CA THR A 583 -3.92 -10.27 -10.06
C THR A 583 -3.36 -9.08 -10.83
N ILE A 584 -4.20 -8.06 -11.00
CA ILE A 584 -3.89 -6.79 -11.68
C ILE A 584 -4.25 -5.64 -10.73
N SER A 585 -3.35 -4.66 -10.62
CA SER A 585 -3.68 -3.38 -9.97
C SER A 585 -3.20 -2.22 -10.84
N ILE A 586 -4.05 -1.83 -11.79
CA ILE A 586 -3.83 -0.63 -12.61
C ILE A 586 -3.87 0.58 -11.68
N ARG A 587 -2.89 1.48 -11.79
CA ARG A 587 -2.81 2.68 -10.95
C ARG A 587 -2.83 3.93 -11.81
N PHE A 588 -3.46 4.98 -11.29
CA PHE A 588 -3.52 6.32 -11.88
C PHE A 588 -2.97 7.32 -10.87
N GLN A 589 -1.86 7.97 -11.20
CA GLN A 589 -1.14 8.93 -10.34
C GLN A 589 -0.99 10.26 -11.10
N ASP A 590 -0.43 11.27 -10.45
CA ASP A 590 -0.34 12.64 -11.00
C ASP A 590 -1.74 13.17 -11.39
N LEU A 591 -2.66 13.10 -10.42
CA LEU A 591 -4.06 13.50 -10.52
C LEU A 591 -4.28 14.84 -9.81
N ASP A 592 -5.05 15.73 -10.45
CA ASP A 592 -5.63 16.90 -9.78
C ASP A 592 -6.51 16.45 -8.58
N PRO A 593 -6.50 17.17 -7.44
CA PRO A 593 -7.44 16.93 -6.33
C PRO A 593 -8.94 16.96 -6.71
N ASP A 594 -9.33 17.72 -7.75
CA ASP A 594 -10.71 17.81 -8.27
C ASP A 594 -10.71 17.62 -9.82
N PRO A 595 -10.49 16.38 -10.31
CA PRO A 595 -10.20 16.12 -11.72
C PRO A 595 -11.47 16.20 -12.57
N ALA A 596 -11.48 17.11 -13.55
CA ALA A 596 -12.63 17.35 -14.43
C ALA A 596 -13.05 16.13 -15.29
N ILE A 597 -12.14 15.18 -15.52
CA ILE A 597 -12.41 13.89 -16.15
C ILE A 597 -11.67 12.82 -15.33
N LEU A 598 -12.43 11.86 -14.78
CA LEU A 598 -11.85 10.70 -14.09
C LEU A 598 -11.28 9.70 -15.11
N PRO A 599 -10.27 8.89 -14.74
CA PRO A 599 -9.81 7.81 -15.59
C PRO A 599 -10.86 6.68 -15.67
N GLU A 600 -10.89 5.94 -16.77
CA GLU A 600 -11.81 4.83 -17.03
C GLU A 600 -11.03 3.56 -17.44
N VAL A 601 -11.60 2.38 -17.15
CA VAL A 601 -11.01 1.09 -17.56
C VAL A 601 -12.08 0.11 -18.07
N ASP A 602 -12.07 -0.13 -19.38
CA ASP A 602 -12.79 -1.22 -20.03
C ASP A 602 -11.91 -2.47 -20.12
N ALA A 603 -12.48 -3.66 -19.91
CA ALA A 603 -11.77 -4.92 -20.07
C ALA A 603 -12.67 -6.04 -20.60
N ARG A 604 -12.15 -6.87 -21.52
CA ARG A 604 -12.87 -8.03 -22.09
C ARG A 604 -11.94 -9.17 -22.45
N SER A 605 -12.36 -10.41 -22.19
CA SER A 605 -11.59 -11.60 -22.55
C SER A 605 -11.88 -12.02 -24.00
N VAL A 606 -10.83 -12.37 -24.74
CA VAL A 606 -10.86 -12.77 -26.15
C VAL A 606 -9.89 -13.94 -26.38
N ARG A 607 -9.97 -14.62 -27.53
CA ARG A 607 -8.94 -15.60 -27.93
C ARG A 607 -7.82 -14.89 -28.69
N LEU A 608 -6.59 -15.43 -28.64
CA LEU A 608 -5.45 -14.81 -29.32
C LEU A 608 -5.63 -14.73 -30.85
N GLU A 609 -6.35 -15.68 -31.45
CA GLU A 609 -6.66 -15.64 -32.89
C GLU A 609 -7.70 -14.56 -33.29
N ASP A 610 -8.48 -14.04 -32.33
CA ASP A 610 -9.48 -12.99 -32.57
C ASP A 610 -8.89 -11.56 -32.45
N LEU A 611 -7.70 -11.41 -31.85
CA LEU A 611 -7.05 -10.10 -31.62
C LEU A 611 -6.96 -9.19 -32.87
N PRO A 612 -6.70 -9.69 -34.10
CA PRO A 612 -6.67 -8.83 -35.30
C PRO A 612 -8.03 -8.20 -35.68
N ALA A 613 -9.14 -8.69 -35.13
CA ALA A 613 -10.48 -8.11 -35.29
C ALA A 613 -10.93 -7.29 -34.07
N GLU A 614 -10.40 -7.59 -32.89
CA GLU A 614 -10.75 -6.95 -31.61
C GLU A 614 -9.93 -5.69 -31.29
N LEU A 615 -8.71 -5.56 -31.83
CA LEU A 615 -7.82 -4.43 -31.54
C LEU A 615 -8.00 -3.24 -32.51
N PRO A 616 -7.70 -2.00 -32.10
CA PRO A 616 -7.77 -0.83 -32.97
C PRO A 616 -6.98 -1.01 -34.27
N SER A 617 -7.50 -0.51 -35.40
CA SER A 617 -6.88 -0.69 -36.73
C SER A 617 -5.47 -0.09 -36.88
N GLY A 618 -5.08 0.82 -35.99
CA GLY A 618 -3.72 1.39 -35.90
C GLY A 618 -2.75 0.59 -35.01
N THR A 619 -3.17 -0.52 -34.40
CA THR A 619 -2.37 -1.31 -33.43
C THR A 619 -1.00 -1.66 -33.98
N ARG A 620 0.06 -1.28 -33.25
CA ARG A 620 1.41 -1.72 -33.56
C ARG A 620 1.59 -3.19 -33.19
N TRP A 621 1.93 -4.00 -34.19
CA TRP A 621 2.48 -5.34 -34.03
C TRP A 621 4.02 -5.29 -34.07
N VAL A 622 4.68 -6.27 -33.47
CA VAL A 622 6.14 -6.38 -33.35
C VAL A 622 6.60 -7.78 -33.71
N THR A 623 7.75 -7.86 -34.39
CA THR A 623 8.47 -9.11 -34.65
C THR A 623 9.18 -9.63 -33.40
N ALA A 624 9.60 -10.90 -33.40
CA ALA A 624 10.37 -11.48 -32.31
C ALA A 624 11.71 -10.74 -32.06
N ASP A 625 12.36 -10.23 -33.11
CA ASP A 625 13.58 -9.43 -33.00
C ASP A 625 13.31 -8.05 -32.37
N GLU A 626 12.18 -7.40 -32.73
CA GLU A 626 11.73 -6.18 -32.06
C GLU A 626 11.37 -6.41 -30.60
N ARG A 627 10.70 -7.52 -30.26
CA ARG A 627 10.42 -7.88 -28.86
C ARG A 627 11.70 -8.10 -28.09
N ALA A 628 12.68 -8.81 -28.66
CA ALA A 628 13.98 -9.02 -28.02
C ALA A 628 14.72 -7.67 -27.79
N ALA A 629 14.64 -6.74 -28.74
CA ALA A 629 15.18 -5.40 -28.59
C ALA A 629 14.44 -4.57 -27.52
N GLN A 630 13.11 -4.65 -27.45
CA GLN A 630 12.30 -4.01 -26.39
C GLN A 630 12.71 -4.51 -24.99
N LEU A 631 12.79 -5.83 -24.80
CA LEU A 631 13.17 -6.42 -23.51
C LEU A 631 14.63 -6.08 -23.13
N ALA A 632 15.55 -6.09 -24.10
CA ALA A 632 16.94 -5.68 -23.86
C ALA A 632 17.04 -4.20 -23.46
N ALA A 633 16.31 -3.30 -24.11
CA ALA A 633 16.26 -1.89 -23.77
C ALA A 633 15.62 -1.65 -22.38
N ARG A 634 14.50 -2.33 -22.10
CA ARG A 634 13.80 -2.31 -20.81
C ARG A 634 14.73 -2.72 -19.66
N LYS A 635 15.48 -3.82 -19.83
CA LYS A 635 16.45 -4.27 -18.83
C LYS A 635 17.59 -3.28 -18.64
N ALA A 636 18.19 -2.79 -19.73
CA ALA A 636 19.29 -1.84 -19.67
C ALA A 636 18.89 -0.52 -18.98
N ALA A 637 17.66 -0.06 -19.20
CA ALA A 637 17.08 1.10 -18.53
C ALA A 637 16.81 0.82 -17.04
N TYR A 638 16.24 -0.34 -16.70
CA TYR A 638 16.03 -0.75 -15.31
C TYR A 638 17.33 -0.82 -14.50
N ASP A 639 18.39 -1.37 -15.08
CA ASP A 639 19.70 -1.54 -14.43
C ASP A 639 20.32 -0.20 -13.96
N LEU A 640 19.94 0.94 -14.58
CA LEU A 640 20.37 2.28 -14.17
C LEU A 640 20.00 2.61 -12.72
N ARG A 641 18.91 2.04 -12.18
CA ARG A 641 18.49 2.22 -10.78
C ARG A 641 19.55 1.77 -9.76
N PHE A 642 20.42 0.84 -10.15
CA PHE A 642 21.47 0.25 -9.30
C PHE A 642 22.90 0.50 -9.81
N ALA A 643 23.05 1.26 -10.90
CA ALA A 643 24.34 1.51 -11.55
C ALA A 643 25.33 2.35 -10.70
N PRO A 644 26.64 2.32 -11.02
CA PRO A 644 27.32 1.40 -11.94
C PRO A 644 27.46 0.00 -11.33
N TYR A 645 27.68 -1.03 -12.15
CA TYR A 645 27.96 -2.39 -11.66
C TYR A 645 29.27 -2.95 -12.28
N PRO A 646 30.21 -3.48 -11.47
CA PRO A 646 30.25 -3.38 -10.00
C PRO A 646 30.41 -1.93 -9.53
N GLN A 647 29.84 -1.62 -8.37
CA GLN A 647 30.05 -0.36 -7.68
C GLN A 647 31.51 -0.29 -7.16
N PRO A 648 32.12 0.91 -7.11
CA PRO A 648 33.51 1.11 -6.66
C PRO A 648 33.69 0.99 -5.13
#